data_AF-A0A1V6Y8L9-F1
#
_entry.id   AF-A0A1V6Y8L9-F1
#
_cell.length_a   1.000
_cell.length_b   1.000
_cell.length_c   1.000
_cell.angle_alpha   90.00
_cell.angle_beta   90.00
_cell.angle_gamma   90.00
#
_symmetry.space_group_name_H-M   'P 1'
#
loop_
_entity.id
_entity.type
_entity.pdbx_description
1 polymer ?
#
loop_
_entity_poly.entity_id
_entity_poly.type
_entity_poly.pdbx_seq_one_letter_code
_entity_poly.pdbx_strand_id
1 'polypeptide(L)'
;MSPQRPAFDDLPLRKDGPPGNAWGMFGDQDQMGMLNLLTPENTAAAAREIVDGVRVSTDWALNSMGTPCFGRSAFGHIIKNKAPRAINDDIVIFNTQSSSQWDGFRHYGSKQGTYFNGCTQDDIQNSTRNGIHVWVENGGIVGRGVLLDYAGWAAANGKEVKCFETQSIPVSVLQEVATSQNTTFRPGDILFIRTGWTRAYEQLSQAQCQQLADYAAPPVIGVESSEAMLRWIWDRELAAVVGDMPSFEAYPCQNQAFFLHEWLLAGWGVPIGELFDLEQLSQECRKRSRWTFFFSSVPLKVPATTVNYEHKLLRRETQFNHSIEGSHSTPSSEPSISNRYSHEGPPERDDWWYKGTDNLFLNRSGEHHFVGASSTTHLAKRLNPSSANLAWDVRPLYDDPSSLRRPVGGSLPQLPPFEFAKRLFWVQYAYIGTIFSLIKPLEFEARLDLVYHQPLDFSHRESCLVYCQTLLVISFGLMYSVNQWIGEEGPPGFKYFKHALRFLPDIHEEGSILFVEVLCYVAYYMQNLNRRDAAFLYIGLALRMAISLGLHQEVSDPSISESDRNRRRRAWWSVYSLDRLLSVKSGNPITIHDEDIGITWPTDVGGSAFDDGSGKMVTSEIYRKKPGSGSNLVASVQSITNDLSAWLRQVPDRLRIDFTTLGTHINRESVSINLHFYSCVNMTARPLVFYVIQRRLDTEALGSTTEDWKEGLAPNTVAVIDSCITAARATTMIMDAAAKHNLVATYGYLDGEYIFSAALLLVMVNAAFPPNETSARAMETALDLLRGMADRGNTYLDSRHSLLLELWAAIGPRRAEEKDTDAAISLAAGQKGPVTPMSENAANPSANPSDDVSDLSAESSASQVPTYNWPEQPDIPSFRDIAFQFDLNDDTALWEGALDQIDIDMDTDWIENTLKR
;
A
#
# COMPACT_ATOMS: atom_id res chain seq x y z
N MET A 1 -29.83 20.55 16.40
CA MET A 1 -30.46 20.58 17.72
C MET A 1 -30.37 19.18 18.28
N SER A 2 -29.66 18.98 19.39
CA SER A 2 -29.63 17.67 20.06
C SER A 2 -31.07 17.29 20.46
N PRO A 3 -31.53 16.06 20.19
CA PRO A 3 -32.86 15.64 20.60
C PRO A 3 -33.01 15.83 22.11
N GLN A 4 -34.17 16.33 22.54
CA GLN A 4 -34.46 16.51 23.95
C GLN A 4 -34.48 15.13 24.62
N ARG A 5 -33.56 14.88 25.55
CA ARG A 5 -33.38 13.58 26.20
C ARG A 5 -34.59 13.23 27.06
N PRO A 6 -35.10 11.99 27.00
CA PRO A 6 -36.20 11.54 27.85
C PRO A 6 -35.77 11.49 29.33
N ALA A 7 -36.71 11.72 30.25
CA ALA A 7 -36.45 11.48 31.67
C ALA A 7 -36.24 9.99 31.91
N PHE A 8 -35.56 9.61 33.00
CA PHE A 8 -35.37 8.20 33.34
C PHE A 8 -36.69 7.42 33.41
N ASP A 9 -37.75 8.06 33.91
CA ASP A 9 -39.09 7.47 34.04
C ASP A 9 -39.81 7.27 32.70
N ASP A 10 -39.32 7.87 31.62
CA ASP A 10 -39.87 7.69 30.26
C ASP A 10 -39.25 6.48 29.54
N LEU A 11 -38.27 5.81 30.14
CA LEU A 11 -37.65 4.60 29.59
C LEU A 11 -38.50 3.36 29.93
N PRO A 12 -38.57 2.33 29.06
CA PRO A 12 -37.83 2.18 27.80
C PRO A 12 -38.44 2.96 26.63
N LEU A 13 -37.59 3.45 25.72
CA LEU A 13 -38.04 4.08 24.48
C LEU A 13 -38.65 3.08 23.49
N ARG A 14 -38.08 1.87 23.42
CA ARG A 14 -38.55 0.78 22.57
C ARG A 14 -39.09 -0.36 23.41
N LYS A 15 -40.35 -0.72 23.17
CA LYS A 15 -41.07 -1.76 23.94
C LYS A 15 -40.61 -3.19 23.61
N ASP A 16 -39.92 -3.36 22.48
CA ASP A 16 -39.36 -4.62 22.02
C ASP A 16 -37.93 -4.89 22.54
N GLY A 17 -37.36 -3.96 23.30
CA GLY A 17 -36.03 -4.10 23.93
C GLY A 17 -36.08 -4.43 25.44
N PRO A 18 -34.90 -4.48 26.09
CA PRO A 18 -34.79 -4.77 27.52
C PRO A 18 -35.35 -3.63 28.39
N PRO A 19 -35.70 -3.90 29.67
CA PRO A 19 -36.24 -2.89 30.57
C PRO A 19 -35.38 -1.63 30.60
N GLY A 20 -36.03 -0.47 30.45
CA GLY A 20 -35.38 0.84 30.52
C GLY A 20 -34.38 1.17 29.40
N ASN A 21 -34.40 0.46 28.27
CA ASN A 21 -33.52 0.77 27.13
C ASN A 21 -33.76 2.17 26.53
N ALA A 22 -32.71 2.74 25.95
CA ALA A 22 -32.73 4.01 25.22
C ALA A 22 -32.59 3.81 23.70
N TRP A 23 -33.02 2.66 23.18
CA TRP A 23 -32.82 2.31 21.78
C TRP A 23 -33.59 3.26 20.85
N GLY A 24 -32.95 3.60 19.73
CA GLY A 24 -33.46 4.59 18.77
C GLY A 24 -33.28 6.05 19.19
N MET A 25 -32.75 6.36 20.39
CA MET A 25 -32.56 7.76 20.84
C MET A 25 -31.73 8.60 19.86
N PHE A 26 -30.67 8.01 19.28
CA PHE A 26 -29.83 8.64 18.25
C PHE A 26 -30.05 8.04 16.85
N GLY A 27 -31.16 7.32 16.66
CA GLY A 27 -31.51 6.62 15.42
C GLY A 27 -31.43 5.09 15.53
N ASP A 28 -32.20 4.39 14.71
CA ASP A 28 -32.30 2.92 14.73
C ASP A 28 -31.03 2.20 14.26
N GLN A 29 -30.13 2.92 13.58
CA GLN A 29 -28.83 2.41 13.12
C GLN A 29 -27.66 2.91 13.96
N ASP A 30 -27.94 3.55 15.10
CA ASP A 30 -26.90 4.04 16.02
C ASP A 30 -26.08 2.88 16.59
N GLN A 31 -24.77 3.09 16.63
CA GLN A 31 -23.73 2.19 17.16
C GLN A 31 -22.74 2.95 18.07
N MET A 32 -22.97 4.25 18.29
CA MET A 32 -22.16 5.12 19.15
C MET A 32 -22.78 5.29 20.54
N GLY A 33 -24.10 5.09 20.68
CA GLY A 33 -24.77 5.17 21.97
C GLY A 33 -24.59 6.54 22.62
N MET A 34 -24.23 6.54 23.90
CA MET A 34 -24.00 7.78 24.65
C MET A 34 -22.70 8.50 24.28
N LEU A 35 -21.81 7.89 23.49
CA LEU A 35 -20.67 8.61 22.91
C LEU A 35 -21.11 9.70 21.93
N ASN A 36 -22.34 9.66 21.41
CA ASN A 36 -22.93 10.77 20.64
C ASN A 36 -23.00 12.09 21.43
N LEU A 37 -22.87 12.06 22.77
CA LEU A 37 -22.75 13.25 23.61
C LEU A 37 -21.38 13.93 23.54
N LEU A 38 -20.36 13.25 23.00
CA LEU A 38 -19.03 13.81 22.73
C LEU A 38 -19.05 14.62 21.43
N THR A 39 -19.94 15.61 21.37
CA THR A 39 -20.10 16.46 20.19
C THR A 39 -18.84 17.29 19.95
N PRO A 40 -18.62 17.81 18.72
CA PRO A 40 -17.51 18.70 18.45
C PRO A 40 -17.40 19.87 19.44
N GLU A 41 -18.54 20.43 19.88
CA GLU A 41 -18.58 21.52 20.87
C GLU A 41 -18.14 21.07 22.26
N ASN A 42 -18.63 19.91 22.73
CA ASN A 42 -18.27 19.36 24.04
C ASN A 42 -16.80 18.96 24.08
N THR A 43 -16.29 18.37 23.00
CA THR A 43 -14.86 18.00 22.86
C THR A 43 -13.96 19.23 22.79
N ALA A 44 -14.35 20.27 22.04
CA ALA A 44 -13.63 21.54 22.02
C ALA A 44 -13.67 22.25 23.38
N ALA A 45 -14.77 22.17 24.13
CA ALA A 45 -14.86 22.70 25.48
C ALA A 45 -13.95 21.92 26.45
N ALA A 46 -13.87 20.60 26.31
CA ALA A 46 -12.98 19.76 27.11
C ALA A 46 -11.50 20.11 26.89
N ALA A 47 -11.10 20.52 25.69
CA ALA A 47 -9.72 20.95 25.41
C ALA A 47 -9.26 22.13 26.29
N ARG A 48 -10.19 22.93 26.84
CA ARG A 48 -9.88 24.02 27.78
C ARG A 48 -9.43 23.52 29.15
N GLU A 49 -9.64 22.24 29.47
CA GLU A 49 -9.11 21.62 30.68
C GLU A 49 -7.58 21.39 30.58
N ILE A 50 -6.99 21.51 29.38
CA ILE A 50 -5.54 21.48 29.14
C ILE A 50 -4.93 22.82 29.56
N VAL A 51 -4.63 22.96 30.86
CA VAL A 51 -4.05 24.18 31.43
C VAL A 51 -2.55 24.04 31.68
N ASP A 52 -2.12 22.93 32.29
CA ASP A 52 -0.74 22.76 32.75
C ASP A 52 0.15 21.93 31.81
N GLY A 53 -0.45 21.30 30.78
CA GLY A 53 0.26 20.39 29.88
C GLY A 53 0.77 19.10 30.53
N VAL A 54 0.36 18.79 31.77
CA VAL A 54 0.72 17.55 32.46
C VAL A 54 -0.04 16.38 31.85
N ARG A 55 0.71 15.31 31.55
CA ARG A 55 0.20 14.09 30.91
C ARG A 55 0.31 12.94 31.90
N VAL A 56 -0.78 12.20 32.06
CA VAL A 56 -0.88 11.02 32.92
C VAL A 56 -1.41 9.89 32.05
N SER A 57 -0.68 8.77 32.00
CA SER A 57 -1.23 7.54 31.42
C SER A 57 -2.17 6.93 32.45
N THR A 58 -3.32 6.45 31.99
CA THR A 58 -4.28 5.72 32.82
C THR A 58 -4.31 4.23 32.46
N ASP A 59 -3.33 3.77 31.68
CA ASP A 59 -3.21 2.38 31.27
C ASP A 59 -2.46 1.60 32.35
N TRP A 60 -3.10 0.57 32.86
CA TRP A 60 -2.47 -0.45 33.68
C TRP A 60 -1.68 -1.39 32.76
N ALA A 61 -0.54 -1.90 33.23
CA ALA A 61 0.31 -2.69 32.35
C ALA A 61 -0.39 -4.01 31.95
N LEU A 62 -0.20 -4.44 30.69
CA LEU A 62 -0.85 -5.63 30.14
C LEU A 62 -0.48 -6.92 30.89
N ASN A 63 0.68 -6.94 31.55
CA ASN A 63 1.17 -8.07 32.35
C ASN A 63 0.92 -7.92 33.86
N SER A 64 0.28 -6.84 34.32
CA SER A 64 0.05 -6.62 35.76
C SER A 64 -0.85 -7.69 36.37
N MET A 65 -1.87 -8.16 35.64
CA MET A 65 -2.71 -9.28 36.07
C MET A 65 -2.12 -10.61 35.60
N GLY A 66 -1.09 -11.10 36.31
CA GLY A 66 -0.39 -12.33 35.94
C GLY A 66 -1.26 -13.59 35.87
N THR A 67 -2.25 -13.71 36.77
CA THR A 67 -3.31 -14.73 36.71
C THR A 67 -4.66 -14.02 36.56
N PRO A 68 -5.19 -13.87 35.34
CA PRO A 68 -6.48 -13.20 35.14
C PRO A 68 -7.65 -13.93 35.77
N CYS A 69 -8.60 -13.15 36.31
CA CYS A 69 -9.89 -13.66 36.80
C CYS A 69 -10.79 -14.12 35.64
N PHE A 70 -11.91 -14.76 35.97
CA PHE A 70 -12.96 -15.19 35.01
C PHE A 70 -12.48 -16.20 33.95
N GLY A 71 -11.44 -16.97 34.23
CA GLY A 71 -10.89 -17.97 33.29
C GLY A 71 -10.24 -17.36 32.05
N ARG A 72 -9.88 -16.06 32.09
CA ARG A 72 -9.25 -15.36 30.98
C ARG A 72 -7.80 -15.83 30.79
N SER A 73 -7.32 -15.83 29.54
CA SER A 73 -5.94 -16.21 29.23
C SER A 73 -4.95 -15.17 29.76
N ALA A 74 -3.87 -15.64 30.39
CA ALA A 74 -2.78 -14.79 30.83
C ALA A 74 -2.07 -14.10 29.66
N PHE A 75 -1.45 -12.95 29.95
CA PHE A 75 -0.65 -12.20 28.99
C PHE A 75 0.60 -13.00 28.58
N GLY A 76 0.75 -13.21 27.27
CA GLY A 76 1.94 -13.78 26.66
C GLY A 76 2.71 -12.74 25.88
N HIS A 77 4.03 -12.67 26.08
CA HIS A 77 4.93 -11.77 25.34
C HIS A 77 6.17 -12.53 24.90
N ILE A 78 6.36 -12.59 23.59
CA ILE A 78 7.47 -13.30 22.96
C ILE A 78 8.34 -12.28 22.25
N ILE A 79 9.54 -12.06 22.78
CA ILE A 79 10.56 -11.22 22.16
C ILE A 79 11.40 -12.10 21.22
N LYS A 80 11.24 -11.91 19.93
CA LYS A 80 11.97 -12.60 18.86
C LYS A 80 13.19 -11.79 18.45
N ASN A 81 14.32 -12.11 19.05
CA ASN A 81 15.60 -11.58 18.61
C ASN A 81 15.92 -12.02 17.17
N LYS A 82 16.37 -11.07 16.35
CA LYS A 82 16.78 -11.28 14.95
C LYS A 82 18.30 -11.36 14.84
N ALA A 83 18.92 -12.20 15.67
CA ALA A 83 20.36 -12.45 15.67
C ALA A 83 20.87 -12.74 14.24
N PRO A 84 22.07 -12.26 13.88
CA PRO A 84 23.07 -11.62 14.73
C PRO A 84 22.84 -10.11 14.92
N ARG A 85 21.77 -9.55 14.34
CA ARG A 85 21.43 -8.14 14.53
C ARG A 85 20.81 -7.95 15.91
N ALA A 86 21.12 -6.84 16.56
CA ALA A 86 20.50 -6.42 17.81
C ALA A 86 19.09 -5.85 17.58
N ILE A 87 18.22 -6.62 16.91
CA ILE A 87 16.82 -6.27 16.60
C ILE A 87 15.92 -7.28 17.29
N ASN A 88 14.80 -6.84 17.86
CA ASN A 88 13.79 -7.71 18.44
C ASN A 88 12.41 -7.38 17.84
N ASP A 89 11.67 -8.40 17.43
CA ASP A 89 10.23 -8.27 17.15
C ASP A 89 9.45 -8.85 18.33
N ASP A 90 8.34 -8.24 18.71
CA ASP A 90 7.53 -8.70 19.83
C ASP A 90 6.21 -9.28 19.34
N ILE A 91 5.79 -10.41 19.91
CA ILE A 91 4.44 -10.96 19.73
C ILE A 91 3.76 -10.91 21.09
N VAL A 92 2.61 -10.24 21.15
CA VAL A 92 1.74 -10.21 22.34
C VAL A 92 0.47 -11.02 22.07
N ILE A 93 0.10 -11.85 23.04
CA ILE A 93 -1.15 -12.61 23.06
C ILE A 93 -1.82 -12.29 24.37
N PHE A 94 -3.02 -11.71 24.32
CA PHE A 94 -3.72 -11.31 25.53
C PHE A 94 -5.23 -11.31 25.31
N ASN A 95 -5.96 -11.55 26.40
CA ASN A 95 -7.39 -11.35 26.41
C ASN A 95 -7.65 -9.84 26.61
N THR A 96 -8.45 -9.24 25.74
CA THR A 96 -8.71 -7.80 25.70
C THR A 96 -9.44 -7.28 26.94
N GLN A 97 -9.94 -8.18 27.79
CA GLN A 97 -10.55 -7.87 29.07
C GLN A 97 -9.62 -8.14 30.28
N SER A 98 -8.30 -8.23 30.10
CA SER A 98 -7.37 -8.59 31.21
C SER A 98 -6.48 -7.45 31.74
N SER A 99 -6.64 -6.24 31.22
CA SER A 99 -5.95 -5.02 31.68
C SER A 99 -6.87 -3.81 31.45
N SER A 100 -6.36 -2.57 31.47
CA SER A 100 -7.20 -1.39 31.17
C SER A 100 -7.94 -1.57 29.85
N GLN A 101 -9.27 -1.50 29.91
CA GLN A 101 -10.13 -1.90 28.78
C GLN A 101 -11.36 -1.02 28.68
N TRP A 102 -11.93 -1.00 27.47
CA TRP A 102 -13.30 -0.53 27.24
C TRP A 102 -14.16 -1.70 26.83
N ASP A 103 -15.28 -1.88 27.53
CA ASP A 103 -16.32 -2.81 27.15
C ASP A 103 -17.20 -2.21 26.08
N GLY A 104 -17.12 -2.80 24.89
CA GLY A 104 -17.96 -2.49 23.74
C GLY A 104 -19.38 -3.01 23.90
N PHE A 105 -20.32 -2.51 23.09
CA PHE A 105 -21.73 -2.94 23.16
C PHE A 105 -21.99 -4.39 22.71
N ARG A 106 -20.93 -5.11 22.34
CA ARG A 106 -20.93 -6.54 22.01
C ARG A 106 -20.47 -7.41 23.19
N HIS A 107 -19.91 -6.79 24.25
CA HIS A 107 -19.29 -7.49 25.38
C HIS A 107 -20.34 -8.19 26.25
N TYR A 108 -21.38 -7.46 26.63
CA TYR A 108 -22.43 -7.95 27.51
C TYR A 108 -23.81 -7.67 26.91
N GLY A 109 -24.61 -8.73 26.75
CA GLY A 109 -25.99 -8.64 26.28
C GLY A 109 -26.97 -8.57 27.45
N SER A 110 -28.20 -8.15 27.19
CA SER A 110 -29.28 -8.21 28.17
C SER A 110 -29.68 -9.65 28.49
N LYS A 111 -30.38 -9.87 29.60
CA LYS A 111 -31.05 -11.16 29.92
C LYS A 111 -31.92 -11.75 28.82
N GLN A 112 -32.37 -10.94 27.87
CA GLN A 112 -33.19 -11.37 26.74
C GLN A 112 -32.37 -11.89 25.55
N GLY A 113 -31.03 -11.88 25.65
CA GLY A 113 -30.11 -12.34 24.60
C GLY A 113 -29.88 -11.30 23.49
N THR A 114 -30.23 -10.04 23.75
CA THR A 114 -30.06 -8.92 22.82
C THR A 114 -29.04 -7.92 23.34
N TYR A 115 -28.29 -7.35 22.41
CA TYR A 115 -27.28 -6.31 22.61
C TYR A 115 -27.85 -4.94 22.21
N PHE A 116 -27.03 -3.89 22.34
CA PHE A 116 -27.45 -2.52 22.05
C PHE A 116 -28.17 -2.37 20.72
N ASN A 117 -29.28 -1.61 20.75
CA ASN A 117 -30.13 -1.29 19.60
C ASN A 117 -30.71 -2.53 18.87
N GLY A 118 -31.00 -3.61 19.59
CA GLY A 118 -31.62 -4.82 19.06
C GLY A 118 -30.67 -5.74 18.29
N CYS A 119 -29.36 -5.58 18.47
CA CYS A 119 -28.35 -6.45 17.90
C CYS A 119 -28.43 -7.86 18.54
N THR A 120 -28.37 -8.90 17.72
CA THR A 120 -28.53 -10.30 18.17
C THR A 120 -27.19 -11.00 18.34
N GLN A 121 -27.18 -12.15 19.02
CA GLN A 121 -25.97 -12.98 19.12
C GLN A 121 -25.39 -13.39 17.75
N ASP A 122 -26.26 -13.60 16.75
CA ASP A 122 -25.85 -13.93 15.38
C ASP A 122 -25.14 -12.74 14.71
N ASP A 123 -25.69 -11.53 14.87
CA ASP A 123 -25.02 -10.30 14.43
C ASP A 123 -23.65 -10.14 15.09
N ILE A 124 -23.50 -10.50 16.37
CA ILE A 124 -22.21 -10.49 17.05
C ILE A 124 -21.23 -11.51 16.46
N GLN A 125 -21.68 -12.63 15.91
CA GLN A 125 -20.76 -13.64 15.35
C GLN A 125 -20.42 -13.36 13.89
N ASN A 126 -21.38 -12.81 13.13
CA ASN A 126 -21.33 -12.79 11.67
C ASN A 126 -21.27 -11.39 11.06
N SER A 127 -21.34 -10.33 11.88
CA SER A 127 -21.26 -8.94 11.41
C SER A 127 -20.23 -8.11 12.18
N THR A 128 -20.03 -6.87 11.73
CA THR A 128 -19.22 -5.85 12.42
C THR A 128 -20.05 -4.97 13.36
N ARG A 129 -21.38 -5.13 13.39
CA ARG A 129 -22.30 -4.22 14.11
C ARG A 129 -21.93 -4.10 15.60
N ASN A 130 -22.02 -2.88 16.12
CA ASN A 130 -21.68 -2.49 17.49
C ASN A 130 -20.19 -2.69 17.86
N GLY A 131 -19.31 -2.92 16.89
CA GLY A 131 -17.88 -3.11 17.14
C GLY A 131 -17.19 -1.82 17.58
N ILE A 132 -16.19 -1.94 18.45
CA ILE A 132 -15.40 -0.81 18.98
C ILE A 132 -14.70 0.00 17.86
N HIS A 133 -14.39 -0.60 16.71
CA HIS A 133 -13.83 0.12 15.56
C HIS A 133 -14.70 1.30 15.11
N VAL A 134 -16.03 1.22 15.27
CA VAL A 134 -16.95 2.33 14.96
C VAL A 134 -16.64 3.55 15.82
N TRP A 135 -16.33 3.35 17.11
CA TRP A 135 -15.94 4.44 18.00
C TRP A 135 -14.62 5.06 17.58
N VAL A 136 -13.65 4.22 17.21
CA VAL A 136 -12.31 4.66 16.73
C VAL A 136 -12.41 5.45 15.43
N GLU A 137 -13.26 5.01 14.49
CA GLU A 137 -13.51 5.70 13.22
C GLU A 137 -14.18 7.06 13.40
N ASN A 138 -14.90 7.26 14.51
CA ASN A 138 -15.52 8.53 14.89
C ASN A 138 -14.64 9.35 15.85
N GLY A 139 -13.34 9.08 15.94
CA GLY A 139 -12.37 9.87 16.70
C GLY A 139 -12.06 9.36 18.10
N GLY A 140 -12.57 8.18 18.48
CA GLY A 140 -12.35 7.56 19.79
C GLY A 140 -13.20 8.18 20.90
N ILE A 141 -12.78 7.95 22.15
CA ILE A 141 -13.44 8.46 23.35
C ILE A 141 -12.64 9.67 23.83
N VAL A 142 -13.01 10.85 23.33
CA VAL A 142 -12.31 12.11 23.58
C VAL A 142 -13.28 13.13 24.15
N GLY A 143 -13.01 13.62 25.35
CA GLY A 143 -13.94 14.49 26.06
C GLY A 143 -13.42 14.94 27.43
N ARG A 144 -14.33 15.43 28.27
CA ARG A 144 -14.00 15.88 29.61
C ARG A 144 -14.11 14.73 30.61
N GLY A 145 -12.99 14.35 31.20
CA GLY A 145 -12.93 13.41 32.31
C GLY A 145 -13.21 14.07 33.65
N VAL A 146 -13.92 13.37 34.53
CA VAL A 146 -14.25 13.80 35.89
C VAL A 146 -13.89 12.69 36.88
N LEU A 147 -12.93 12.93 37.78
CA LEU A 147 -12.48 11.93 38.76
C LEU A 147 -13.14 12.12 40.12
N LEU A 148 -13.88 11.09 40.56
CA LEU A 148 -14.30 10.91 41.95
C LEU A 148 -13.32 9.99 42.68
N ASP A 149 -12.51 10.56 43.56
CA ASP A 149 -11.49 9.84 44.33
C ASP A 149 -12.07 9.29 45.63
N TYR A 150 -12.87 8.22 45.50
CA TYR A 150 -13.50 7.54 46.64
C TYR A 150 -12.46 7.05 47.65
N ALA A 151 -11.38 6.42 47.19
CA ALA A 151 -10.33 5.90 48.08
C ALA A 151 -9.68 7.00 48.93
N GLY A 152 -9.36 8.15 48.32
CA GLY A 152 -8.80 9.29 49.03
C GLY A 152 -9.79 9.90 50.03
N TRP A 153 -11.05 10.03 49.63
CA TRP A 153 -12.13 10.50 50.52
C TRP A 153 -12.39 9.55 51.68
N ALA A 154 -12.44 8.24 51.43
CA ALA A 154 -12.65 7.21 52.44
C ALA A 154 -11.54 7.25 53.50
N ALA A 155 -10.28 7.33 53.07
CA ALA A 155 -9.14 7.47 53.97
C ALA A 155 -9.22 8.74 54.84
N ALA A 156 -9.60 9.89 54.24
CA ALA A 156 -9.77 11.15 54.97
C ALA A 156 -10.92 11.12 55.99
N ASN A 157 -11.91 10.26 55.78
CA ASN A 157 -13.09 10.11 56.64
C ASN A 157 -13.05 8.87 57.54
N GLY A 158 -11.90 8.19 57.63
CA GLY A 158 -11.74 6.99 58.46
C GLY A 158 -12.65 5.82 58.03
N LYS A 159 -13.01 5.76 56.75
CA LYS A 159 -13.78 4.66 56.16
C LYS A 159 -12.84 3.59 55.62
N GLU A 160 -13.15 2.34 55.94
CA GLU A 160 -12.40 1.20 55.42
C GLU A 160 -12.77 0.92 53.96
N VAL A 161 -11.74 0.69 53.14
CA VAL A 161 -11.88 0.32 51.73
C VAL A 161 -11.44 -1.13 51.56
N LYS A 162 -12.37 -1.97 51.10
CA LYS A 162 -12.19 -3.41 51.00
C LYS A 162 -12.23 -3.85 49.54
N CYS A 163 -11.10 -3.70 48.85
CA CYS A 163 -11.02 -3.89 47.40
C CYS A 163 -11.42 -5.31 46.93
N PHE A 164 -11.17 -6.32 47.76
CA PHE A 164 -11.41 -7.74 47.45
C PHE A 164 -12.59 -8.33 48.24
N GLU A 165 -13.48 -7.48 48.74
CA GLU A 165 -14.79 -7.88 49.28
C GLU A 165 -15.88 -7.19 48.46
N THR A 166 -17.07 -7.77 48.43
CA THR A 166 -18.25 -7.13 47.82
C THR A 166 -18.66 -5.92 48.66
N GLN A 167 -18.15 -4.75 48.30
CA GLN A 167 -18.46 -3.47 48.92
C GLN A 167 -19.13 -2.56 47.88
N SER A 168 -20.39 -2.20 48.12
CA SER A 168 -21.16 -1.30 47.27
C SER A 168 -20.91 0.16 47.63
N ILE A 169 -20.60 0.99 46.65
CA ILE A 169 -20.48 2.45 46.79
C ILE A 169 -21.80 3.09 46.33
N PRO A 170 -22.67 3.53 47.25
CA PRO A 170 -23.96 4.12 46.90
C PRO A 170 -23.79 5.52 46.31
N VAL A 171 -24.79 5.96 45.54
CA VAL A 171 -24.79 7.28 44.90
C VAL A 171 -24.66 8.43 45.88
N SER A 172 -25.21 8.31 47.09
CA SER A 172 -25.10 9.32 48.15
C SER A 172 -23.63 9.57 48.53
N VAL A 173 -22.82 8.52 48.58
CA VAL A 173 -21.39 8.63 48.87
C VAL A 173 -20.63 9.26 47.70
N LEU A 174 -20.94 8.89 46.46
CA LEU A 174 -20.35 9.55 45.28
C LEU A 174 -20.67 11.05 45.25
N GLN A 175 -21.87 11.45 45.68
CA GLN A 175 -22.24 12.86 45.83
C GLN A 175 -21.49 13.56 46.95
N GLU A 176 -21.25 12.90 48.09
CA GLU A 176 -20.39 13.41 49.16
C GLU A 176 -18.94 13.60 48.69
N VAL A 177 -18.42 12.64 47.92
CA VAL A 177 -17.09 12.71 47.29
C VAL A 177 -17.02 13.90 46.34
N ALA A 178 -17.96 14.02 45.39
CA ALA A 178 -18.03 15.15 44.47
C ALA A 178 -18.13 16.51 45.19
N THR A 179 -18.92 16.57 46.26
CA THR A 179 -19.07 17.78 47.11
C THR A 179 -17.75 18.14 47.78
N SER A 180 -17.05 17.15 48.37
CA SER A 180 -15.76 17.36 49.03
C SER A 180 -14.66 17.81 48.05
N GLN A 181 -14.76 17.40 46.80
CA GLN A 181 -13.85 17.75 45.70
C GLN A 181 -14.24 19.05 44.98
N ASN A 182 -15.40 19.63 45.32
CA ASN A 182 -16.01 20.76 44.61
C ASN A 182 -16.14 20.51 43.09
N THR A 183 -16.60 19.32 42.72
CA THR A 183 -16.69 18.84 41.34
C THR A 183 -18.10 18.98 40.80
N THR A 184 -18.23 19.48 39.57
CA THR A 184 -19.51 19.65 38.87
C THR A 184 -19.53 18.91 37.53
N PHE A 185 -20.66 18.26 37.25
CA PHE A 185 -20.89 17.52 36.01
C PHE A 185 -21.46 18.40 34.90
N ARG A 186 -21.15 18.05 33.66
CA ARG A 186 -21.67 18.61 32.41
C ARG A 186 -22.09 17.46 31.49
N PRO A 187 -23.01 17.72 30.55
CA PRO A 187 -23.36 16.74 29.52
C PRO A 187 -22.14 16.26 28.74
N GLY A 188 -22.05 14.95 28.51
CA GLY A 188 -20.93 14.31 27.81
C GLY A 188 -19.69 14.06 28.67
N ASP A 189 -19.76 14.28 29.98
CA ASP A 189 -18.66 13.93 30.87
C ASP A 189 -18.38 12.42 30.88
N ILE A 190 -17.10 12.09 31.04
CA ILE A 190 -16.62 10.72 31.26
C ILE A 190 -16.30 10.59 32.74
N LEU A 191 -17.06 9.77 33.46
CA LEU A 191 -16.93 9.62 34.91
C LEU A 191 -15.85 8.59 35.25
N PHE A 192 -14.87 8.98 36.06
CA PHE A 192 -13.86 8.10 36.63
C PHE A 192 -14.09 7.93 38.13
N ILE A 193 -14.05 6.69 38.60
CA ILE A 193 -14.17 6.36 40.03
C ILE A 193 -12.90 5.61 40.45
N ARG A 194 -12.14 6.19 41.38
CA ARG A 194 -10.97 5.53 41.96
C ARG A 194 -11.31 4.89 43.30
N THR A 195 -11.29 3.56 43.32
CA THR A 195 -11.49 2.74 44.52
C THR A 195 -10.17 2.33 45.19
N GLY A 196 -9.05 2.47 44.49
CA GLY A 196 -7.73 2.01 44.93
C GLY A 196 -7.50 0.52 44.69
N TRP A 197 -8.29 -0.11 43.81
CA TRP A 197 -8.24 -1.54 43.55
C TRP A 197 -6.93 -1.97 42.87
N THR A 198 -6.51 -1.31 41.77
CA THR A 198 -5.23 -1.63 41.08
C THR A 198 -4.04 -1.56 42.05
N ARG A 199 -3.96 -0.48 42.83
CA ARG A 199 -2.95 -0.32 43.89
C ARG A 199 -2.98 -1.44 44.94
N ALA A 200 -4.17 -1.89 45.34
CA ALA A 200 -4.29 -2.99 46.29
C ALA A 200 -3.87 -4.32 45.67
N TYR A 201 -4.19 -4.54 44.39
CA TYR A 201 -3.86 -5.77 43.68
C TYR A 201 -2.34 -5.92 43.49
N GLU A 202 -1.64 -4.83 43.18
CA GLU A 202 -0.16 -4.83 43.05
C GLU A 202 0.57 -5.17 44.36
N GLN A 203 -0.10 -5.09 45.51
CA GLN A 203 0.46 -5.44 46.81
C GLN A 203 0.23 -6.92 47.19
N LEU A 204 -0.56 -7.65 46.41
CA LEU A 204 -0.85 -9.06 46.67
C LEU A 204 0.34 -9.94 46.32
N SER A 205 0.52 -11.01 47.10
CA SER A 205 1.41 -12.10 46.73
C SER A 205 0.82 -12.93 45.58
N GLN A 206 1.67 -13.64 44.84
CA GLN A 206 1.22 -14.51 43.75
C GLN A 206 0.17 -15.55 44.21
N ALA A 207 0.28 -16.07 45.43
CA ALA A 207 -0.69 -17.00 45.99
C ALA A 207 -2.07 -16.34 46.22
N GLN A 208 -2.10 -15.08 46.66
CA GLN A 208 -3.33 -14.32 46.83
C GLN A 208 -3.95 -13.95 45.47
N CYS A 209 -3.14 -13.60 44.47
CA CYS A 209 -3.62 -13.39 43.10
C CYS A 209 -4.26 -14.66 42.53
N GLN A 210 -3.62 -15.82 42.72
CA GLN A 210 -4.18 -17.10 42.31
C GLN A 210 -5.49 -17.40 43.03
N GLN A 211 -5.54 -17.17 44.35
CA GLN A 211 -6.76 -17.35 45.13
C GLN A 211 -7.91 -16.47 44.61
N LEU A 212 -7.63 -15.22 44.22
CA LEU A 212 -8.63 -14.35 43.59
C LEU A 212 -9.11 -14.90 42.25
N ALA A 213 -8.21 -15.39 41.41
CA ALA A 213 -8.54 -15.97 40.11
C ALA A 213 -9.31 -17.30 40.21
N ASP A 214 -9.14 -18.05 41.31
CA ASP A 214 -9.83 -19.31 41.56
C ASP A 214 -11.32 -19.12 41.93
N TYR A 215 -11.73 -17.91 42.32
CA TYR A 215 -13.15 -17.62 42.51
C TYR A 215 -13.87 -17.61 41.16
N ALA A 216 -14.94 -18.40 41.04
CA ALA A 216 -15.85 -18.33 39.90
C ALA A 216 -16.49 -16.93 39.73
N ALA A 217 -16.71 -16.25 40.86
CA ALA A 217 -17.22 -14.89 40.94
C ALA A 217 -16.41 -14.12 41.99
N PRO A 218 -15.28 -13.48 41.62
CA PRO A 218 -14.39 -12.84 42.58
C PRO A 218 -15.08 -11.66 43.26
N PRO A 219 -15.09 -11.59 44.60
CA PRO A 219 -15.68 -10.48 45.33
C PRO A 219 -14.86 -9.20 45.14
N VAL A 220 -15.51 -8.11 44.73
CA VAL A 220 -14.87 -6.87 44.31
C VAL A 220 -15.70 -5.66 44.75
N ILE A 221 -15.01 -4.60 45.19
CA ILE A 221 -15.61 -3.28 45.44
C ILE A 221 -16.08 -2.64 44.13
N GLY A 222 -17.20 -1.93 44.15
CA GLY A 222 -17.60 -1.14 42.99
C GLY A 222 -18.83 -0.28 43.28
N VAL A 223 -19.39 0.35 42.25
CA VAL A 223 -20.62 1.14 42.45
C VAL A 223 -21.81 0.24 42.75
N GLU A 224 -22.76 0.76 43.52
CA GLU A 224 -23.97 0.02 43.87
C GLU A 224 -24.88 -0.20 42.65
N SER A 225 -25.29 -1.45 42.43
CA SER A 225 -26.32 -1.82 41.45
C SER A 225 -27.71 -1.47 41.98
N SER A 226 -28.16 -0.22 41.77
CA SER A 226 -29.46 0.27 42.22
C SER A 226 -30.13 1.22 41.22
N GLU A 227 -31.46 1.35 41.29
CA GLU A 227 -32.21 2.32 40.47
C GLU A 227 -31.69 3.75 40.68
N ALA A 228 -31.37 4.11 41.92
CA ALA A 228 -30.84 5.44 42.25
C ALA A 228 -29.49 5.71 41.56
N MET A 229 -28.62 4.71 41.45
CA MET A 229 -27.37 4.81 40.70
C MET A 229 -27.62 4.98 39.20
N LEU A 230 -28.48 4.13 38.62
CA LEU A 230 -28.86 4.20 37.20
C LEU A 230 -29.45 5.57 36.84
N ARG A 231 -30.42 6.03 37.63
CA ARG A 231 -31.03 7.36 37.46
C ARG A 231 -30.00 8.47 37.53
N TRP A 232 -29.07 8.40 38.48
CA TRP A 232 -28.02 9.40 38.61
C TRP A 232 -27.06 9.42 37.41
N ILE A 233 -26.66 8.26 36.88
CA ILE A 233 -25.84 8.17 35.66
C ILE A 233 -26.61 8.75 34.45
N TRP A 234 -27.89 8.41 34.32
CA TRP A 234 -28.75 8.89 33.23
C TRP A 234 -28.94 10.40 33.26
N ASP A 235 -29.34 10.95 34.41
CA ASP A 235 -29.65 12.36 34.61
C ASP A 235 -28.41 13.27 34.49
N ARG A 236 -27.21 12.73 34.71
CA ARG A 236 -25.94 13.46 34.54
C ARG A 236 -25.42 13.46 33.11
N GLU A 237 -26.08 12.75 32.21
CA GLU A 237 -25.74 12.68 30.81
C GLU A 237 -24.29 12.26 30.55
N LEU A 238 -23.86 11.22 31.25
CA LEU A 238 -22.50 10.68 31.12
C LEU A 238 -22.34 9.97 29.77
N ALA A 239 -21.24 10.26 29.08
CA ALA A 239 -20.90 9.61 27.81
C ALA A 239 -20.33 8.21 28.04
N ALA A 240 -19.57 8.02 29.12
CA ALA A 240 -18.96 6.76 29.52
C ALA A 240 -18.62 6.76 31.01
N VAL A 241 -18.41 5.58 31.59
CA VAL A 241 -18.02 5.39 32.99
C VAL A 241 -16.74 4.56 33.09
N VAL A 242 -15.90 4.84 34.07
CA VAL A 242 -14.58 4.22 34.24
C VAL A 242 -14.30 3.92 35.71
N GLY A 243 -13.75 2.73 35.98
CA GLY A 243 -13.25 2.31 37.29
C GLY A 243 -11.85 1.69 37.23
N ASP A 244 -11.19 1.66 38.38
CA ASP A 244 -9.93 0.94 38.59
C ASP A 244 -10.13 -0.52 39.07
N MET A 245 -11.38 -0.94 39.24
CA MET A 245 -11.78 -2.31 39.59
C MET A 245 -12.07 -3.18 38.34
N PRO A 246 -11.99 -4.53 38.44
CA PRO A 246 -12.26 -5.49 37.35
C PRO A 246 -13.75 -5.70 37.03
N SER A 247 -14.63 -5.00 37.73
CA SER A 247 -16.04 -4.86 37.38
C SER A 247 -16.48 -3.47 37.85
N PHE A 248 -17.09 -2.65 36.99
CA PHE A 248 -17.47 -1.28 37.39
C PHE A 248 -18.45 -1.27 38.57
N GLU A 249 -19.38 -2.21 38.62
CA GLU A 249 -20.28 -2.40 39.75
C GLU A 249 -19.71 -3.36 40.81
N ALA A 250 -20.17 -3.22 42.05
CA ALA A 250 -19.77 -4.14 43.11
C ALA A 250 -20.19 -5.57 42.77
N TYR A 251 -19.25 -6.51 42.87
CA TYR A 251 -19.45 -7.89 42.42
C TYR A 251 -19.21 -8.90 43.56
N PRO A 252 -19.98 -10.01 43.67
CA PRO A 252 -21.19 -10.34 42.91
C PRO A 252 -22.31 -9.33 43.11
N CYS A 253 -23.06 -9.04 42.04
CA CYS A 253 -24.11 -8.01 42.03
C CYS A 253 -25.20 -8.30 43.07
N GLN A 254 -25.51 -7.29 43.89
CA GLN A 254 -26.42 -7.38 45.03
C GLN A 254 -27.89 -7.33 44.61
N ASN A 255 -28.18 -6.68 43.48
CA ASN A 255 -29.52 -6.61 42.91
C ASN A 255 -29.51 -6.81 41.39
N GLN A 256 -29.82 -8.03 40.99
CA GLN A 256 -29.83 -8.48 39.60
C GLN A 256 -30.84 -7.73 38.71
N ALA A 257 -31.82 -7.01 39.27
CA ALA A 257 -32.75 -6.20 38.47
C ALA A 257 -32.06 -4.95 37.88
N PHE A 258 -31.01 -4.45 38.53
CA PHE A 258 -30.29 -3.23 38.19
C PHE A 258 -28.82 -3.52 37.86
N PHE A 259 -28.54 -4.67 37.24
CA PHE A 259 -27.18 -5.07 36.89
C PHE A 259 -26.62 -4.09 35.85
N LEU A 260 -25.65 -3.26 36.24
CA LEU A 260 -25.24 -2.09 35.48
C LEU A 260 -24.65 -2.47 34.13
N HIS A 261 -23.94 -3.59 34.01
CA HIS A 261 -23.43 -4.06 32.71
C HIS A 261 -24.53 -4.21 31.66
N GLU A 262 -25.70 -4.76 32.02
CA GLU A 262 -26.83 -4.91 31.09
C GLU A 262 -27.46 -3.57 30.74
N TRP A 263 -27.67 -2.72 31.74
CA TRP A 263 -28.34 -1.43 31.56
C TRP A 263 -27.49 -0.44 30.77
N LEU A 264 -26.22 -0.32 31.12
CA LEU A 264 -25.28 0.61 30.49
C LEU A 264 -24.94 0.15 29.07
N LEU A 265 -24.46 -1.08 28.87
CA LEU A 265 -24.00 -1.54 27.56
C LEU A 265 -25.17 -1.86 26.63
N ALA A 266 -26.00 -2.85 26.99
CA ALA A 266 -27.08 -3.32 26.13
C ALA A 266 -28.29 -2.37 26.13
N GLY A 267 -28.60 -1.72 27.25
CA GLY A 267 -29.75 -0.82 27.37
C GLY A 267 -29.51 0.57 26.76
N TRP A 268 -28.44 1.25 27.17
CA TRP A 268 -28.23 2.67 26.88
C TRP A 268 -27.11 2.97 25.89
N GLY A 269 -26.20 2.02 25.68
CA GLY A 269 -24.99 2.27 24.90
C GLY A 269 -24.03 3.22 25.63
N VAL A 270 -23.85 3.05 26.94
CA VAL A 270 -22.81 3.71 27.75
C VAL A 270 -21.62 2.77 27.87
N PRO A 271 -20.44 3.11 27.32
CA PRO A 271 -19.23 2.31 27.49
C PRO A 271 -18.80 2.23 28.95
N ILE A 272 -18.27 1.06 29.34
CA ILE A 272 -17.69 0.81 30.66
C ILE A 272 -16.18 0.64 30.50
N GLY A 273 -15.40 1.40 31.25
CA GLY A 273 -13.96 1.29 31.34
C GLY A 273 -13.56 0.60 32.65
N GLU A 274 -12.72 -0.43 32.56
CA GLU A 274 -12.33 -1.22 33.74
C GLU A 274 -10.81 -1.36 33.84
N LEU A 275 -10.32 -1.59 35.05
CA LEU A 275 -8.89 -1.76 35.35
C LEU A 275 -8.01 -0.57 34.92
N PHE A 276 -8.53 0.65 34.94
CA PHE A 276 -7.72 1.84 34.69
C PHE A 276 -6.77 2.11 35.86
N ASP A 277 -5.52 2.48 35.58
CA ASP A 277 -4.63 2.99 36.62
C ASP A 277 -4.92 4.47 36.90
N LEU A 278 -5.54 4.73 38.05
CA LEU A 278 -5.95 6.08 38.45
C LEU A 278 -5.05 6.67 39.55
N GLU A 279 -3.97 5.99 39.94
CA GLU A 279 -3.12 6.42 41.05
C GLU A 279 -2.45 7.76 40.76
N GLN A 280 -1.70 7.84 39.66
CA GLN A 280 -1.01 9.07 39.27
C GLN A 280 -2.00 10.20 38.98
N LEU A 281 -3.14 9.88 38.34
CA LEU A 281 -4.18 10.86 38.04
C LEU A 281 -4.74 11.49 39.32
N SER A 282 -5.05 10.68 40.33
CA SER A 282 -5.55 11.18 41.62
C SER A 282 -4.55 12.09 42.34
N GLN A 283 -3.25 11.79 42.24
CA GLN A 283 -2.19 12.59 42.85
C GLN A 283 -2.09 13.96 42.17
N GLU A 284 -2.10 13.99 40.83
CA GLU A 284 -2.03 15.23 40.07
C GLU A 284 -3.29 16.09 40.24
N CYS A 285 -4.48 15.47 40.32
CA CYS A 285 -5.73 16.15 40.65
C CYS A 285 -5.69 16.78 42.04
N ARG A 286 -5.25 16.02 43.05
CA ARG A 286 -5.15 16.49 44.44
C ARG A 286 -4.17 17.65 44.58
N LYS A 287 -2.99 17.54 43.94
CA LYS A 287 -1.96 18.60 43.93
C LYS A 287 -2.48 19.94 43.40
N ARG A 288 -3.44 19.91 42.47
CA ARG A 288 -4.03 21.10 41.83
C ARG A 288 -5.38 21.48 42.41
N SER A 289 -5.95 20.66 43.29
CA SER A 289 -7.37 20.76 43.69
C SER A 289 -8.30 20.89 42.48
N ARG A 290 -8.01 20.16 41.40
CA ARG A 290 -8.80 20.12 40.16
C ARG A 290 -9.04 18.67 39.76
N TRP A 291 -10.32 18.31 39.69
CA TRP A 291 -10.77 16.93 39.47
C TRP A 291 -11.42 16.70 38.11
N THR A 292 -11.32 17.70 37.24
CA THR A 292 -11.69 17.64 35.82
C THR A 292 -10.45 17.77 34.95
N PHE A 293 -10.47 17.09 33.81
CA PHE A 293 -9.33 17.02 32.90
C PHE A 293 -9.80 16.71 31.47
N PHE A 294 -8.94 16.99 30.50
CA PHE A 294 -9.13 16.48 29.15
C PHE A 294 -8.73 15.00 29.12
N PHE A 295 -9.60 14.15 28.59
CA PHE A 295 -9.35 12.73 28.45
C PHE A 295 -9.43 12.33 26.97
N SER A 296 -8.48 11.50 26.55
CA SER A 296 -8.41 10.96 25.19
C SER A 296 -8.02 9.50 25.27
N SER A 297 -8.90 8.63 24.78
CA SER A 297 -8.65 7.19 24.65
C SER A 297 -9.08 6.72 23.27
N VAL A 298 -8.16 6.04 22.58
CA VAL A 298 -8.40 5.44 21.27
C VAL A 298 -8.13 3.95 21.40
N PRO A 299 -9.19 3.11 21.53
CA PRO A 299 -9.05 1.67 21.58
C PRO A 299 -8.36 1.08 20.34
N LEU A 300 -7.91 -0.18 20.41
CA LEU A 300 -7.38 -0.89 19.25
C LEU A 300 -8.40 -0.92 18.11
N LYS A 301 -7.99 -0.47 16.92
CA LYS A 301 -8.84 -0.49 15.71
C LYS A 301 -8.93 -1.89 15.12
N VAL A 302 -9.74 -2.76 15.72
CA VAL A 302 -9.96 -4.12 15.22
C VAL A 302 -11.40 -4.29 14.71
N PRO A 303 -11.61 -4.57 13.41
CA PRO A 303 -12.94 -4.82 12.85
C PRO A 303 -13.61 -6.03 13.47
N ALA A 304 -14.93 -6.00 13.63
CA ALA A 304 -15.73 -7.11 14.13
C ALA A 304 -15.21 -7.76 15.44
N THR A 305 -14.44 -7.08 16.29
CA THR A 305 -14.11 -7.63 17.60
C THR A 305 -15.20 -7.41 18.63
N THR A 306 -15.47 -8.46 19.37
CA THR A 306 -15.46 -8.44 20.83
C THR A 306 -14.17 -9.07 21.41
N VAL A 307 -13.32 -9.78 20.66
CA VAL A 307 -13.55 -11.21 20.29
C VAL A 307 -12.34 -12.07 20.67
N ASN A 308 -12.70 -13.28 21.08
CA ASN A 308 -11.95 -14.49 21.38
C ASN A 308 -11.60 -15.25 20.07
N TYR A 309 -10.34 -15.63 19.86
CA TYR A 309 -9.95 -16.64 18.86
C TYR A 309 -10.04 -18.03 19.51
N GLU A 310 -10.95 -18.91 19.07
CA GLU A 310 -10.85 -20.33 19.41
C GLU A 310 -9.62 -20.94 18.71
N HIS A 311 -8.63 -21.31 19.53
CA HIS A 311 -7.43 -22.02 19.12
C HIS A 311 -7.76 -23.46 18.68
N LYS A 312 -7.62 -23.75 17.37
CA LYS A 312 -7.30 -25.10 16.87
C LYS A 312 -5.80 -25.35 16.69
N LEU A 313 -4.94 -24.41 17.11
CA LEU A 313 -3.48 -24.49 16.99
C LEU A 313 -2.81 -24.45 18.36
N LEU A 314 -3.06 -25.44 19.22
CA LEU A 314 -2.22 -25.73 20.41
C LEU A 314 -2.33 -27.23 20.73
N ARG A 315 -1.80 -28.08 19.84
CA ARG A 315 -1.57 -29.51 20.13
C ARG A 315 -0.30 -30.08 19.48
N ARG A 316 0.69 -29.23 19.13
CA ARG A 316 1.93 -29.71 18.48
C ARG A 316 3.26 -29.25 19.06
N GLU A 317 3.30 -28.54 20.19
CA GLU A 317 4.57 -28.11 20.79
C GLU A 317 4.64 -28.35 22.31
N THR A 318 4.37 -29.59 22.75
CA THR A 318 4.68 -30.01 24.13
C THR A 318 5.26 -31.42 24.23
N GLN A 319 5.91 -31.90 23.16
CA GLN A 319 6.67 -33.15 23.19
C GLN A 319 7.97 -33.01 22.39
N PHE A 320 8.91 -32.22 22.90
CA PHE A 320 10.34 -32.41 22.63
C PHE A 320 11.14 -31.95 23.85
N ASN A 321 11.00 -32.73 24.92
CA ASN A 321 12.08 -32.96 25.89
C ASN A 321 11.66 -34.12 26.81
N HIS A 322 11.81 -35.35 26.31
CA HIS A 322 12.35 -36.48 27.08
C HIS A 322 12.48 -37.68 26.13
N SER A 323 13.71 -37.86 25.64
CA SER A 323 14.21 -39.17 25.26
C SER A 323 14.36 -39.98 26.54
N ILE A 324 13.83 -41.21 26.59
CA ILE A 324 14.50 -42.42 27.08
C ILE A 324 13.48 -43.58 27.02
N GLU A 325 13.91 -44.63 26.31
CA GLU A 325 13.51 -46.04 26.36
C GLU A 325 12.17 -46.53 25.75
N GLY A 326 12.30 -47.55 24.88
CA GLY A 326 11.46 -48.76 25.00
C GLY A 326 10.53 -49.14 23.85
N SER A 327 11.11 -49.71 22.78
CA SER A 327 10.65 -50.93 22.07
C SER A 327 9.19 -51.14 21.59
N HIS A 328 9.10 -51.45 20.28
CA HIS A 328 8.19 -52.40 19.59
C HIS A 328 6.67 -52.17 19.56
N SER A 329 6.13 -51.81 18.37
CA SER A 329 5.41 -52.72 17.45
C SER A 329 4.39 -51.97 16.56
N THR A 330 4.55 -52.11 15.25
CA THR A 330 3.50 -52.00 14.21
C THR A 330 2.49 -53.15 14.36
N PRO A 331 1.21 -53.09 13.88
CA PRO A 331 0.91 -52.66 12.50
C PRO A 331 -0.46 -52.01 12.18
N SER A 332 -0.46 -51.34 11.02
CA SER A 332 -1.49 -51.27 9.97
C SER A 332 -2.98 -51.12 10.33
N SER A 333 -3.59 -50.02 9.88
CA SER A 333 -4.75 -50.06 8.94
C SER A 333 -5.13 -48.63 8.53
N GLU A 334 -4.87 -48.29 7.27
CA GLU A 334 -5.67 -47.28 6.56
C GLU A 334 -7.07 -47.86 6.28
N PRO A 335 -8.08 -47.00 6.19
CA PRO A 335 -8.67 -46.86 4.87
C PRO A 335 -8.84 -45.40 4.42
N SER A 336 -8.50 -45.23 3.14
CA SER A 336 -8.76 -44.13 2.22
C SER A 336 -10.06 -43.34 2.43
N ILE A 337 -9.96 -42.01 2.41
CA ILE A 337 -11.09 -41.12 2.10
C ILE A 337 -10.79 -40.42 0.77
N SER A 338 -11.63 -40.75 -0.20
CA SER A 338 -11.73 -40.19 -1.53
C SER A 338 -12.04 -38.69 -1.52
N ASN A 339 -11.30 -37.96 -2.35
CA ASN A 339 -11.64 -36.65 -2.86
C ASN A 339 -13.10 -36.60 -3.38
N ARG A 340 -13.87 -35.64 -2.88
CA ARG A 340 -14.91 -34.97 -3.67
C ARG A 340 -14.78 -33.46 -3.46
N TYR A 341 -14.11 -32.85 -4.43
CA TYR A 341 -14.31 -31.45 -4.76
C TYR A 341 -15.72 -31.32 -5.34
N SER A 342 -16.57 -30.55 -4.68
CA SER A 342 -17.75 -29.96 -5.30
C SER A 342 -17.48 -28.46 -5.44
N HIS A 343 -17.49 -28.03 -6.69
CA HIS A 343 -17.51 -26.64 -7.13
C HIS A 343 -18.62 -25.86 -6.41
N GLU A 344 -18.26 -24.78 -5.73
CA GLU A 344 -19.16 -23.64 -5.49
C GLU A 344 -18.50 -22.39 -6.05
N GLY A 345 -19.30 -21.59 -6.76
CA GLY A 345 -18.88 -20.47 -7.59
C GLY A 345 -18.29 -19.29 -6.81
N PRO A 346 -17.91 -18.21 -7.52
CA PRO A 346 -17.35 -17.04 -6.86
C PRO A 346 -18.39 -16.46 -5.88
N PRO A 347 -18.01 -16.19 -4.62
CA PRO A 347 -18.92 -15.54 -3.68
C PRO A 347 -19.25 -14.14 -4.21
N GLU A 348 -20.54 -13.81 -4.17
CA GLU A 348 -21.09 -12.51 -4.55
C GLU A 348 -20.31 -11.39 -3.83
N ARG A 349 -19.76 -10.48 -4.63
CA ARG A 349 -19.12 -9.25 -4.15
C ARG A 349 -20.20 -8.31 -3.61
N ASP A 350 -20.33 -8.25 -2.30
CA ASP A 350 -20.98 -7.11 -1.63
C ASP A 350 -20.03 -5.91 -1.68
N ASP A 351 -20.33 -5.06 -2.66
CA ASP A 351 -19.67 -3.83 -3.03
C ASP A 351 -20.17 -2.69 -2.11
N TRP A 352 -19.49 -2.47 -0.98
CA TRP A 352 -19.75 -1.36 -0.06
C TRP A 352 -18.73 -0.24 -0.30
N TRP A 353 -19.04 0.65 -1.25
CA TRP A 353 -18.14 1.72 -1.68
C TRP A 353 -18.09 2.85 -0.64
N TYR A 354 -16.97 3.01 0.05
CA TYR A 354 -16.59 4.29 0.66
C TYR A 354 -16.42 5.35 -0.44
N LYS A 355 -17.06 6.50 -0.30
CA LYS A 355 -16.73 7.69 -1.11
C LYS A 355 -15.35 8.20 -0.69
N GLY A 356 -14.43 8.36 -1.65
CA GLY A 356 -13.10 8.96 -1.43
C GLY A 356 -11.89 8.00 -1.41
N THR A 357 -12.05 6.72 -1.75
CA THR A 357 -10.97 5.71 -1.73
C THR A 357 -10.56 5.19 -3.12
N ASP A 358 -10.77 5.96 -4.19
CA ASP A 358 -10.50 5.51 -5.57
C ASP A 358 -9.03 5.14 -5.82
N ASN A 359 -8.13 5.80 -5.08
CA ASN A 359 -6.69 5.58 -5.11
C ASN A 359 -6.20 4.48 -4.15
N LEU A 360 -7.08 3.77 -3.43
CA LEU A 360 -6.68 2.67 -2.54
C LEU A 360 -7.04 1.31 -3.18
N PHE A 361 -6.05 0.41 -3.21
CA PHE A 361 -6.14 -0.93 -3.79
C PHE A 361 -5.91 -1.99 -2.71
N LEU A 362 -6.82 -2.95 -2.63
CA LEU A 362 -6.70 -4.08 -1.70
C LEU A 362 -5.67 -5.08 -2.24
N ASN A 363 -4.66 -5.39 -1.44
CA ASN A 363 -3.72 -6.46 -1.75
C ASN A 363 -4.29 -7.83 -1.30
N ARG A 364 -3.54 -8.93 -1.55
CA ARG A 364 -3.97 -10.30 -1.17
C ARG A 364 -3.98 -10.55 0.34
N SER A 365 -3.27 -9.75 1.13
CA SER A 365 -3.30 -9.78 2.60
C SER A 365 -4.45 -8.95 3.19
N GLY A 366 -5.26 -8.29 2.35
CA GLY A 366 -6.38 -7.47 2.78
C GLY A 366 -6.01 -6.04 3.19
N GLU A 367 -4.79 -5.59 2.89
CA GLU A 367 -4.31 -4.23 3.20
C GLU A 367 -4.55 -3.30 2.00
N HIS A 368 -4.88 -2.04 2.29
CA HIS A 368 -5.08 -1.00 1.28
C HIS A 368 -3.77 -0.30 0.95
N HIS A 369 -3.39 -0.27 -0.32
CA HIS A 369 -2.21 0.43 -0.83
C HIS A 369 -2.61 1.59 -1.73
N PHE A 370 -1.89 2.71 -1.61
CA PHE A 370 -2.11 3.87 -2.46
C PHE A 370 -1.55 3.65 -3.86
N VAL A 371 -2.38 3.93 -4.87
CA VAL A 371 -2.04 4.01 -6.29
C VAL A 371 -2.68 5.30 -6.77
N GLY A 372 -1.86 6.34 -6.93
CA GLY A 372 -2.35 7.64 -7.37
C GLY A 372 -2.82 7.57 -8.82
N ALA A 373 -3.69 8.49 -9.20
CA ALA A 373 -4.44 8.30 -10.44
C ALA A 373 -3.63 8.48 -11.73
N SER A 374 -2.37 8.97 -11.67
CA SER A 374 -1.45 8.97 -12.82
C SER A 374 -1.04 7.57 -13.25
N SER A 375 -1.21 6.59 -12.36
CA SER A 375 -0.87 5.21 -12.64
C SER A 375 -1.79 4.63 -13.72
N THR A 376 -1.19 3.94 -14.68
CA THR A 376 -1.92 3.18 -15.70
C THR A 376 -2.87 2.15 -15.08
N THR A 377 -2.55 1.63 -13.88
CA THR A 377 -3.40 0.74 -13.08
C THR A 377 -4.69 1.42 -12.63
N HIS A 378 -4.61 2.68 -12.17
CA HIS A 378 -5.78 3.43 -11.74
C HIS A 378 -6.73 3.67 -12.91
N LEU A 379 -6.19 4.03 -14.07
CA LEU A 379 -6.98 4.20 -15.29
C LEU A 379 -7.71 2.91 -15.69
N ALA A 380 -7.04 1.76 -15.64
CA ALA A 380 -7.66 0.47 -15.92
C ALA A 380 -8.81 0.15 -14.95
N LYS A 381 -8.67 0.49 -13.66
CA LYS A 381 -9.74 0.34 -12.65
C LYS A 381 -10.96 1.19 -12.99
N ARG A 382 -10.78 2.43 -13.43
CA ARG A 382 -11.92 3.31 -13.80
C ARG A 382 -12.72 2.74 -14.97
N LEU A 383 -12.07 2.05 -15.89
CA LEU A 383 -12.71 1.46 -17.07
C LEU A 383 -13.38 0.11 -16.78
N ASN A 384 -12.80 -0.70 -15.89
CA ASN A 384 -13.37 -1.99 -15.50
C ASN A 384 -13.15 -2.27 -14.00
N PRO A 385 -13.94 -1.66 -13.12
CA PRO A 385 -13.76 -1.78 -11.67
C PRO A 385 -14.01 -3.20 -11.14
N SER A 386 -14.71 -4.04 -11.90
CA SER A 386 -15.03 -5.42 -11.51
C SER A 386 -13.90 -6.41 -11.81
N SER A 387 -12.83 -6.02 -12.53
CA SER A 387 -11.73 -6.94 -12.84
C SER A 387 -11.02 -7.45 -11.57
N ALA A 388 -10.92 -8.78 -11.44
CA ALA A 388 -10.12 -9.42 -10.39
C ALA A 388 -8.60 -9.29 -10.64
N ASN A 389 -8.21 -8.91 -11.87
CA ASN A 389 -6.81 -8.83 -12.27
C ASN A 389 -6.10 -7.52 -11.86
N LEU A 390 -6.87 -6.51 -11.42
CA LEU A 390 -6.34 -5.26 -10.85
C LEU A 390 -5.48 -5.50 -9.59
N ALA A 391 -5.76 -6.56 -8.84
CA ALA A 391 -5.05 -6.89 -7.60
C ALA A 391 -3.62 -7.42 -7.84
N TRP A 392 -3.24 -7.78 -9.08
CA TRP A 392 -1.88 -8.26 -9.40
C TRP A 392 -0.88 -7.13 -9.63
N ASP A 393 -1.34 -5.92 -9.98
CA ASP A 393 -0.48 -4.76 -10.19
C ASP A 393 0.22 -4.30 -8.89
N VAL A 394 -0.34 -4.63 -7.73
CA VAL A 394 0.20 -4.33 -6.39
C VAL A 394 1.04 -5.49 -5.84
N ARG A 395 1.21 -6.59 -6.60
CA ARG A 395 1.94 -7.76 -6.11
C ARG A 395 3.37 -7.82 -6.61
N PRO A 396 4.32 -8.16 -5.73
CA PRO A 396 5.65 -8.52 -6.15
C PRO A 396 5.60 -9.62 -7.22
N LEU A 397 6.49 -9.54 -8.21
CA LEU A 397 6.65 -10.56 -9.25
C LEU A 397 6.96 -11.96 -8.66
N TYR A 398 7.39 -12.01 -7.39
CA TYR A 398 7.73 -13.22 -6.65
C TYR A 398 7.25 -13.15 -5.18
N ASP A 399 6.46 -14.15 -4.79
CA ASP A 399 5.60 -14.14 -3.60
C ASP A 399 6.33 -14.33 -2.26
N ASP A 400 7.59 -14.80 -2.24
CA ASP A 400 8.31 -15.03 -0.98
C ASP A 400 9.15 -13.80 -0.54
N PRO A 401 8.65 -12.94 0.38
CA PRO A 401 9.44 -11.84 0.94
C PRO A 401 10.57 -12.33 1.85
N SER A 402 10.57 -13.60 2.29
CA SER A 402 11.63 -14.15 3.12
C SER A 402 12.96 -14.21 2.36
N SER A 403 12.90 -14.42 1.05
CA SER A 403 14.06 -14.42 0.15
C SER A 403 14.84 -13.09 0.12
N LEU A 404 14.19 -11.95 0.38
CA LEU A 404 14.81 -10.63 0.44
C LEU A 404 15.36 -10.26 1.83
N ARG A 405 15.13 -11.09 2.85
CA ARG A 405 15.69 -10.84 4.19
C ARG A 405 17.20 -11.00 4.13
N ARG A 406 17.94 -10.05 4.73
CA ARG A 406 19.41 -10.13 4.87
C ARG A 406 19.77 -11.51 5.49
N PRO A 407 20.43 -12.43 4.74
CA PRO A 407 20.80 -13.75 5.25
C PRO A 407 21.76 -13.63 6.45
N VAL A 408 21.56 -14.49 7.44
CA VAL A 408 22.35 -14.53 8.69
C VAL A 408 23.76 -15.15 8.48
N GLY A 409 23.95 -15.99 7.46
CA GLY A 409 25.21 -16.72 7.21
C GLY A 409 26.25 -15.93 6.41
N GLY A 410 27.51 -15.92 6.84
CA GLY A 410 28.62 -15.10 6.32
C GLY A 410 29.26 -15.51 4.97
N SER A 411 28.63 -16.35 4.14
CA SER A 411 29.22 -16.73 2.84
C SER A 411 29.00 -15.64 1.78
N LEU A 412 30.11 -15.25 1.12
CA LEU A 412 30.08 -14.38 -0.06
C LEU A 412 29.55 -15.18 -1.28
N PRO A 413 28.82 -14.53 -2.20
CA PRO A 413 28.39 -15.20 -3.42
C PRO A 413 29.62 -15.51 -4.29
N GLN A 414 29.59 -16.65 -4.98
CA GLN A 414 30.58 -16.92 -6.02
C GLN A 414 30.41 -15.90 -7.14
N LEU A 415 31.44 -15.07 -7.36
CA LEU A 415 31.44 -14.08 -8.42
C LEU A 415 31.64 -14.76 -9.80
N PRO A 416 31.05 -14.19 -10.88
CA PRO A 416 31.34 -14.64 -12.24
C PRO A 416 32.83 -14.46 -12.60
N PRO A 417 33.36 -15.07 -13.67
CA PRO A 417 34.70 -14.74 -14.16
C PRO A 417 34.84 -13.24 -14.43
N PHE A 418 36.02 -12.65 -14.17
CA PHE A 418 36.27 -11.21 -14.27
C PHE A 418 35.83 -10.62 -15.63
N GLU A 419 36.23 -11.24 -16.74
CA GLU A 419 35.84 -10.84 -18.10
C GLU A 419 34.34 -10.98 -18.36
N PHE A 420 33.67 -11.92 -17.67
CA PHE A 420 32.22 -12.04 -17.77
C PHE A 420 31.52 -10.92 -16.97
N ALA A 421 32.01 -10.57 -15.77
CA ALA A 421 31.50 -9.43 -15.01
C ALA A 421 31.64 -8.10 -15.77
N LYS A 422 32.78 -7.90 -16.46
CA LYS A 422 33.01 -6.74 -17.32
C LYS A 422 31.99 -6.67 -18.47
N ARG A 423 31.66 -7.80 -19.10
CA ARG A 423 30.59 -7.88 -20.11
C ARG A 423 29.21 -7.56 -19.53
N LEU A 424 28.89 -8.07 -18.34
CA LEU A 424 27.63 -7.80 -17.66
C LEU A 424 27.45 -6.30 -17.35
N PHE A 425 28.54 -5.58 -17.04
CA PHE A 425 28.50 -4.12 -16.91
C PHE A 425 28.06 -3.44 -18.20
N TRP A 426 28.62 -3.81 -19.36
CA TRP A 426 28.23 -3.20 -20.64
C TRP A 426 26.78 -3.49 -21.02
N VAL A 427 26.30 -4.70 -20.71
CA VAL A 427 24.88 -5.04 -20.87
C VAL A 427 24.04 -4.12 -20.00
N GLN A 428 24.32 -4.04 -18.71
CA GLN A 428 23.63 -3.13 -17.81
C GLN A 428 23.71 -1.66 -18.27
N TYR A 429 24.87 -1.21 -18.73
CA TYR A 429 25.13 0.15 -19.14
C TYR A 429 24.25 0.57 -20.33
N ALA A 430 24.04 -0.33 -21.29
CA ALA A 430 23.19 -0.07 -22.45
C ALA A 430 21.71 0.17 -22.07
N TYR A 431 21.21 -0.46 -21.00
CA TYR A 431 19.82 -0.35 -20.56
C TYR A 431 19.59 0.70 -19.47
N ILE A 432 20.58 0.95 -18.61
CA ILE A 432 20.47 1.87 -17.45
C ILE A 432 21.45 3.02 -17.55
N GLY A 433 22.73 2.74 -17.82
CA GLY A 433 23.80 3.73 -17.78
C GLY A 433 23.63 4.91 -18.74
N THR A 434 22.87 4.68 -19.83
CA THR A 434 22.51 5.68 -20.84
C THR A 434 21.40 6.63 -20.39
N ILE A 435 20.66 6.27 -19.33
CA ILE A 435 19.55 7.05 -18.76
C ILE A 435 19.95 7.62 -17.39
N PHE A 436 20.58 6.80 -16.55
CA PHE A 436 21.02 7.14 -15.20
C PHE A 436 22.53 6.98 -15.08
N SER A 437 23.24 8.09 -14.87
CA SER A 437 24.70 8.15 -14.76
C SER A 437 25.15 7.76 -13.35
N LEU A 438 24.92 6.49 -12.96
CA LEU A 438 25.21 5.96 -11.62
C LEU A 438 26.65 5.49 -11.42
N ILE A 439 27.34 5.10 -12.50
CA ILE A 439 28.77 4.76 -12.48
C ILE A 439 29.36 4.82 -13.90
N LYS A 440 30.60 5.32 -14.02
CA LYS A 440 31.33 5.38 -15.30
C LYS A 440 32.09 4.09 -15.60
N PRO A 441 32.32 3.74 -16.88
CA PRO A 441 33.05 2.53 -17.26
C PRO A 441 34.43 2.37 -16.60
N LEU A 442 35.26 3.42 -16.63
CA LEU A 442 36.60 3.38 -16.04
C LEU A 442 36.58 3.20 -14.52
N GLU A 443 35.62 3.83 -13.85
CA GLU A 443 35.46 3.74 -12.40
C GLU A 443 34.93 2.35 -11.99
N PHE A 444 34.01 1.78 -12.78
CA PHE A 444 33.56 0.41 -12.57
C PHE A 444 34.68 -0.60 -12.76
N GLU A 445 35.52 -0.44 -13.79
CA GLU A 445 36.65 -1.35 -14.02
C GLU A 445 37.64 -1.33 -12.85
N ALA A 446 37.96 -0.15 -12.31
CA ALA A 446 38.79 -0.02 -11.12
C ALA A 446 38.14 -0.67 -9.87
N ARG A 447 36.83 -0.45 -9.66
CA ARG A 447 36.09 -1.06 -8.54
C ARG A 447 35.98 -2.59 -8.68
N LEU A 448 35.83 -3.08 -9.91
CA LEU A 448 35.79 -4.50 -10.21
C LEU A 448 37.13 -5.16 -9.89
N ASP A 449 38.24 -4.51 -10.27
CA ASP A 449 39.59 -5.00 -9.93
C ASP A 449 39.80 -5.13 -8.42
N LEU A 450 39.37 -4.12 -7.64
CA LEU A 450 39.39 -4.15 -6.19
C LEU A 450 38.59 -5.33 -5.62
N VAL A 451 37.37 -5.56 -6.12
CA VAL A 451 36.47 -6.63 -5.63
C VAL A 451 37.03 -8.04 -5.89
N TYR A 452 37.80 -8.23 -6.97
CA TYR A 452 38.34 -9.54 -7.34
C TYR A 452 39.70 -9.84 -6.69
N HIS A 453 40.52 -8.81 -6.47
CA HIS A 453 41.90 -8.99 -6.01
C HIS A 453 42.12 -8.65 -4.52
N GLN A 454 41.21 -7.93 -3.88
CA GLN A 454 41.32 -7.55 -2.47
C GLN A 454 40.23 -8.22 -1.62
N PRO A 455 40.57 -8.74 -0.43
CA PRO A 455 39.56 -9.27 0.48
C PRO A 455 38.64 -8.15 0.97
N LEU A 456 37.35 -8.46 1.08
CA LEU A 456 36.36 -7.50 1.56
C LEU A 456 36.61 -7.17 3.04
N ASP A 457 36.81 -5.88 3.34
CA ASP A 457 36.81 -5.35 4.69
C ASP A 457 35.39 -4.96 5.11
N PHE A 458 34.78 -5.78 5.97
CA PHE A 458 33.43 -5.54 6.51
C PHE A 458 33.34 -4.33 7.45
N SER A 459 34.47 -3.86 7.99
CA SER A 459 34.52 -2.69 8.86
C SER A 459 34.60 -1.38 8.08
N HIS A 460 35.04 -1.45 6.82
CA HIS A 460 35.15 -0.28 5.96
C HIS A 460 33.91 -0.09 5.10
N ARG A 461 33.13 0.94 5.45
CA ARG A 461 31.85 1.25 4.80
C ARG A 461 31.96 1.43 3.28
N GLU A 462 32.98 2.14 2.80
CA GLU A 462 33.16 2.37 1.37
C GLU A 462 33.44 1.06 0.62
N SER A 463 34.23 0.16 1.19
CA SER A 463 34.47 -1.19 0.64
C SER A 463 33.18 -2.00 0.54
N CYS A 464 32.34 -1.96 1.58
CA CYS A 464 31.00 -2.59 1.55
C CYS A 464 30.12 -2.00 0.46
N LEU A 465 30.09 -0.68 0.30
CA LEU A 465 29.31 -0.02 -0.75
C LEU A 465 29.84 -0.32 -2.16
N VAL A 466 31.16 -0.37 -2.36
CA VAL A 466 31.78 -0.76 -3.64
C VAL A 466 31.40 -2.21 -3.99
N TYR A 467 31.48 -3.12 -3.02
CA TYR A 467 31.07 -4.51 -3.21
C TYR A 467 29.56 -4.60 -3.52
N CYS A 468 28.74 -3.84 -2.79
CA CYS A 468 27.30 -3.73 -3.01
C CYS A 468 26.99 -3.29 -4.45
N GLN A 469 27.59 -2.19 -4.91
CA GLN A 469 27.37 -1.67 -6.25
C GLN A 469 27.82 -2.65 -7.33
N THR A 470 28.95 -3.33 -7.16
CA THR A 470 29.43 -4.36 -8.09
C THR A 470 28.44 -5.52 -8.22
N LEU A 471 27.90 -6.01 -7.10
CA LEU A 471 26.86 -7.04 -7.11
C LEU A 471 25.56 -6.56 -7.78
N LEU A 472 25.18 -5.30 -7.58
CA LEU A 472 24.01 -4.71 -8.23
C LEU A 472 24.20 -4.64 -9.75
N VAL A 473 25.35 -4.16 -10.22
CA VAL A 473 25.69 -4.13 -11.65
C VAL A 473 25.63 -5.54 -12.26
N ILE A 474 26.22 -6.54 -11.59
CA ILE A 474 26.15 -7.94 -12.03
C ILE A 474 24.70 -8.45 -12.05
N SER A 475 23.90 -8.11 -11.04
CA SER A 475 22.51 -8.54 -10.94
C SER A 475 21.66 -8.03 -12.10
N PHE A 476 21.81 -6.75 -12.47
CA PHE A 476 21.13 -6.16 -13.62
C PHE A 476 21.68 -6.67 -14.94
N GLY A 477 23.00 -6.80 -15.07
CA GLY A 477 23.62 -7.34 -16.27
C GLY A 477 23.07 -8.73 -16.61
N LEU A 478 22.86 -9.58 -15.60
CA LEU A 478 22.24 -10.90 -15.79
C LEU A 478 20.75 -10.79 -16.13
N MET A 479 20.01 -9.91 -15.45
CA MET A 479 18.59 -9.69 -15.71
C MET A 479 18.32 -9.25 -17.15
N TYR A 480 19.21 -8.46 -17.75
CA TYR A 480 19.09 -7.99 -19.13
C TYR A 480 19.81 -8.87 -20.17
N SER A 481 20.61 -9.85 -19.74
CA SER A 481 21.26 -10.81 -20.65
C SER A 481 20.44 -12.06 -20.92
N VAL A 482 19.52 -12.41 -20.02
CA VAL A 482 18.77 -13.67 -20.06
C VAL A 482 17.33 -13.42 -20.53
N ASN A 483 16.99 -13.98 -21.68
CA ASN A 483 15.68 -13.78 -22.31
C ASN A 483 14.62 -14.82 -21.92
N GLN A 484 14.99 -15.90 -21.24
CA GLN A 484 14.06 -16.91 -20.73
C GLN A 484 14.60 -17.51 -19.43
N TRP A 485 13.74 -17.62 -18.42
CA TRP A 485 14.09 -18.08 -17.08
C TRP A 485 12.93 -18.85 -16.46
N ILE A 486 13.23 -20.03 -15.94
CA ILE A 486 12.26 -20.97 -15.34
C ILE A 486 12.64 -21.24 -13.86
N GLY A 487 13.52 -20.42 -13.28
CA GLY A 487 13.98 -20.63 -11.91
C GLY A 487 12.97 -20.12 -10.88
N GLU A 488 12.75 -20.92 -9.82
CA GLU A 488 11.83 -20.59 -8.71
C GLU A 488 12.38 -19.52 -7.75
N GLU A 489 13.67 -19.19 -7.84
CA GLU A 489 14.36 -18.29 -6.88
C GLU A 489 14.28 -16.79 -7.19
N GLY A 490 13.57 -16.34 -8.24
CA GLY A 490 13.52 -14.94 -8.69
C GLY A 490 14.21 -14.72 -10.05
N PRO A 491 14.31 -13.47 -10.56
CA PRO A 491 14.80 -13.21 -11.91
C PRO A 491 16.30 -13.52 -12.04
N PRO A 492 16.83 -13.63 -13.28
CA PRO A 492 18.26 -13.79 -13.50
C PRO A 492 19.06 -12.71 -12.76
N GLY A 493 20.04 -13.12 -11.97
CA GLY A 493 20.86 -12.21 -11.15
C GLY A 493 20.31 -11.89 -9.76
N PHE A 494 19.10 -12.34 -9.40
CA PHE A 494 18.47 -12.07 -8.11
C PHE A 494 19.30 -12.53 -6.91
N LYS A 495 20.05 -13.63 -7.04
CA LYS A 495 20.99 -14.06 -5.99
C LYS A 495 21.99 -12.96 -5.62
N TYR A 496 22.56 -12.26 -6.61
CA TYR A 496 23.53 -11.20 -6.37
C TYR A 496 22.86 -9.96 -5.76
N PHE A 497 21.63 -9.65 -6.18
CA PHE A 497 20.81 -8.61 -5.55
C PHE A 497 20.57 -8.90 -4.06
N LYS A 498 20.12 -10.12 -3.71
CA LYS A 498 19.95 -10.56 -2.31
C LYS A 498 21.22 -10.37 -1.49
N HIS A 499 22.38 -10.74 -2.06
CA HIS A 499 23.66 -10.53 -1.40
C HIS A 499 24.05 -9.04 -1.30
N ALA A 500 23.77 -8.23 -2.32
CA ALA A 500 24.05 -6.80 -2.31
C ALA A 500 23.35 -6.08 -1.14
N LEU A 501 22.09 -6.41 -0.87
CA LEU A 501 21.30 -5.83 0.24
C LEU A 501 21.93 -6.04 1.63
N ARG A 502 22.85 -6.99 1.77
CA ARG A 502 23.58 -7.27 3.02
C ARG A 502 24.65 -6.23 3.33
N PHE A 503 25.17 -5.57 2.30
CA PHE A 503 26.25 -4.58 2.40
C PHE A 503 25.73 -3.15 2.46
N LEU A 504 24.41 -2.95 2.44
CA LEU A 504 23.82 -1.63 2.64
C LEU A 504 24.04 -1.17 4.08
N PRO A 505 24.66 0.01 4.28
CA PRO A 505 24.74 0.66 5.57
C PRO A 505 23.36 0.91 6.18
N ASP A 506 23.31 1.11 7.50
CA ASP A 506 22.06 1.46 8.17
C ASP A 506 21.66 2.92 7.89
N ILE A 507 20.36 3.20 7.93
CA ILE A 507 19.77 4.48 7.49
C ILE A 507 20.23 5.72 8.29
N HIS A 508 20.81 5.51 9.47
CA HIS A 508 21.25 6.57 10.38
C HIS A 508 22.76 6.85 10.25
N GLU A 509 23.47 6.10 9.41
CA GLU A 509 24.87 6.37 9.09
C GLU A 509 24.99 7.57 8.12
N GLU A 510 26.17 8.21 8.09
CA GLU A 510 26.44 9.42 7.29
C GLU A 510 26.13 9.20 5.79
N GLY A 511 25.73 10.22 5.03
CA GLY A 511 25.52 10.07 3.57
C GLY A 511 26.83 10.02 2.77
N SER A 512 26.81 9.43 1.57
CA SER A 512 27.87 9.61 0.57
C SER A 512 27.30 9.55 -0.86
N ILE A 513 27.99 10.12 -1.85
CA ILE A 513 27.54 10.07 -3.26
C ILE A 513 27.43 8.61 -3.72
N LEU A 514 28.41 7.77 -3.35
CA LEU A 514 28.37 6.34 -3.63
C LEU A 514 27.13 5.67 -2.99
N PHE A 515 26.76 6.06 -1.78
CA PHE A 515 25.58 5.49 -1.14
C PHE A 515 24.30 5.91 -1.87
N VAL A 516 24.19 7.15 -2.33
CA VAL A 516 23.09 7.61 -3.20
C VAL A 516 23.05 6.77 -4.50
N GLU A 517 24.17 6.58 -5.19
CA GLU A 517 24.28 5.75 -6.40
C GLU A 517 23.79 4.31 -6.16
N VAL A 518 24.20 3.71 -5.04
CA VAL A 518 23.79 2.35 -4.62
C VAL A 518 22.29 2.29 -4.30
N LEU A 519 21.75 3.26 -3.57
CA LEU A 519 20.32 3.30 -3.24
C LEU A 519 19.46 3.47 -4.50
N CYS A 520 19.91 4.23 -5.50
CA CYS A 520 19.25 4.32 -6.81
C CYS A 520 19.17 2.95 -7.50
N TYR A 521 20.26 2.17 -7.53
CA TYR A 521 20.24 0.81 -8.06
C TYR A 521 19.28 -0.10 -7.29
N VAL A 522 19.26 -0.02 -5.96
CA VAL A 522 18.34 -0.82 -5.13
C VAL A 522 16.89 -0.45 -5.39
N ALA A 523 16.57 0.84 -5.42
CA ALA A 523 15.21 1.33 -5.71
C ALA A 523 14.75 0.84 -7.08
N TYR A 524 15.59 0.99 -8.10
CA TYR A 524 15.24 0.55 -9.44
C TYR A 524 15.09 -0.98 -9.53
N TYR A 525 15.93 -1.75 -8.84
CA TYR A 525 15.79 -3.21 -8.84
C TYR A 525 14.51 -3.66 -8.12
N MET A 526 14.15 -3.01 -7.00
CA MET A 526 12.87 -3.25 -6.31
C MET A 526 11.67 -2.96 -7.24
N GLN A 527 11.78 -1.95 -8.10
CA GLN A 527 10.76 -1.68 -9.11
C GLN A 527 10.64 -2.81 -10.15
N ASN A 528 11.77 -3.39 -10.60
CA ASN A 528 11.76 -4.54 -11.51
C ASN A 528 11.11 -5.79 -10.87
N LEU A 529 11.14 -5.90 -9.55
CA LEU A 529 10.45 -6.96 -8.79
C LEU A 529 8.96 -6.65 -8.53
N ASN A 530 8.43 -5.56 -9.10
CA ASN A 530 7.12 -4.98 -8.81
C ASN A 530 6.88 -4.71 -7.31
N ARG A 531 7.94 -4.40 -6.55
CA ARG A 531 7.85 -3.97 -5.14
C ARG A 531 7.84 -2.44 -5.05
N ARG A 532 6.75 -1.85 -5.54
CA ARG A 532 6.57 -0.40 -5.74
C ARG A 532 6.82 0.41 -4.47
N ASP A 533 6.26 0.00 -3.34
CA ASP A 533 6.43 0.71 -2.07
C ASP A 533 7.88 0.73 -1.61
N ALA A 534 8.56 -0.43 -1.73
CA ALA A 534 9.98 -0.51 -1.40
C ALA A 534 10.81 0.37 -2.35
N ALA A 535 10.52 0.34 -3.65
CA ALA A 535 11.18 1.20 -4.63
C ALA A 535 11.01 2.69 -4.29
N PHE A 536 9.77 3.12 -3.95
CA PHE A 536 9.45 4.48 -3.54
C PHE A 536 10.19 4.90 -2.26
N LEU A 537 10.25 4.03 -1.25
CA LEU A 537 10.98 4.30 0.00
C LEU A 537 12.49 4.41 -0.23
N TYR A 538 13.10 3.52 -1.02
CA TYR A 538 14.53 3.55 -1.30
C TYR A 538 14.93 4.76 -2.14
N ILE A 539 14.13 5.15 -3.15
CA ILE A 539 14.44 6.35 -3.94
C ILE A 539 14.23 7.62 -3.12
N GLY A 540 13.21 7.68 -2.27
CA GLY A 540 13.01 8.79 -1.33
C GLY A 540 14.16 8.92 -0.31
N LEU A 541 14.72 7.80 0.15
CA LEU A 541 15.93 7.80 0.99
C LEU A 541 17.14 8.33 0.21
N ALA A 542 17.36 7.86 -1.02
CA ALA A 542 18.45 8.32 -1.88
C ALA A 542 18.36 9.83 -2.14
N LEU A 543 17.17 10.35 -2.43
CA LEU A 543 16.97 11.77 -2.70
C LEU A 543 17.17 12.63 -1.46
N ARG A 544 16.61 12.26 -0.30
CA ARG A 544 16.84 12.98 0.96
C ARG A 544 18.33 13.00 1.35
N MET A 545 19.04 11.90 1.09
CA MET A 545 20.48 11.84 1.30
C MET A 545 21.23 12.76 0.32
N ALA A 546 20.85 12.78 -0.96
CA ALA A 546 21.41 13.72 -1.94
C ALA A 546 21.17 15.18 -1.56
N ILE A 547 19.99 15.51 -1.03
CA ILE A 547 19.65 16.82 -0.49
C ILE A 547 20.54 17.16 0.71
N SER A 548 20.68 16.24 1.68
CA SER A 548 21.52 16.40 2.86
C SER A 548 23.01 16.60 2.51
N LEU A 549 23.48 16.03 1.41
CA LEU A 549 24.84 16.22 0.89
C LEU A 549 25.01 17.52 0.07
N GLY A 550 23.93 18.30 -0.09
CA GLY A 550 23.91 19.51 -0.90
C GLY A 550 24.11 19.25 -2.39
N LEU A 551 23.69 18.09 -2.91
CA LEU A 551 23.81 17.78 -4.35
C LEU A 551 22.81 18.54 -5.23
N HIS A 552 21.77 19.12 -4.64
CA HIS A 552 20.75 19.92 -5.34
C HIS A 552 21.18 21.37 -5.59
N GLN A 553 22.33 21.79 -5.05
CA GLN A 553 22.87 23.14 -5.17
C GLN A 553 24.23 23.12 -5.86
N GLU A 554 24.49 24.12 -6.71
CA GLU A 554 25.80 24.30 -7.32
C GLU A 554 26.82 24.76 -6.26
N VAL A 555 28.04 24.20 -6.31
CA VAL A 555 29.08 24.55 -5.35
C VAL A 555 29.99 25.61 -5.96
N SER A 556 30.26 26.75 -5.34
CA SER A 556 31.17 27.77 -5.92
C SER A 556 32.64 27.65 -5.48
N ASP A 557 32.97 26.63 -4.67
CA ASP A 557 34.30 26.44 -4.08
C ASP A 557 35.39 26.14 -5.14
N PRO A 558 36.39 27.02 -5.35
CA PRO A 558 37.47 26.81 -6.32
C PRO A 558 38.35 25.59 -6.04
N SER A 559 38.32 25.03 -4.83
CA SER A 559 39.12 23.85 -4.45
C SER A 559 38.59 22.53 -5.04
N ILE A 560 37.33 22.50 -5.47
CA ILE A 560 36.70 21.30 -6.04
C ILE A 560 36.95 21.25 -7.55
N SER A 561 37.51 20.13 -8.02
CA SER A 561 37.80 19.90 -9.43
C SER A 561 36.52 19.86 -10.29
N GLU A 562 36.62 20.21 -11.58
CA GLU A 562 35.48 20.13 -12.51
C GLU A 562 34.97 18.68 -12.68
N SER A 563 35.86 17.69 -12.54
CA SER A 563 35.50 16.28 -12.52
C SER A 563 34.58 15.94 -11.35
N ASP A 564 34.91 16.42 -10.14
CA ASP A 564 34.12 16.18 -8.94
C ASP A 564 32.79 16.94 -8.96
N ARG A 565 32.79 18.17 -9.50
CA ARG A 565 31.56 18.95 -9.77
C ARG A 565 30.64 18.19 -10.71
N ASN A 566 31.17 17.66 -11.80
CA ASN A 566 30.39 16.87 -12.74
C ASN A 566 29.89 15.56 -12.15
N ARG A 567 30.65 14.92 -11.26
CA ARG A 567 30.16 13.75 -10.51
C ARG A 567 28.96 14.12 -9.63
N ARG A 568 29.02 15.24 -8.90
CA ARG A 568 27.89 15.74 -8.08
C ARG A 568 26.65 16.03 -8.95
N ARG A 569 26.82 16.74 -10.07
CA ARG A 569 25.74 17.05 -11.02
C ARG A 569 25.09 15.77 -11.56
N ARG A 570 25.90 14.81 -12.01
CA ARG A 570 25.40 13.52 -12.54
C ARG A 570 24.65 12.71 -11.49
N ALA A 571 25.18 12.62 -10.28
CA ALA A 571 24.53 11.92 -9.18
C ALA A 571 23.17 12.56 -8.88
N TRP A 572 23.10 13.89 -8.78
CA TRP A 572 21.85 14.63 -8.59
C TRP A 572 20.83 14.35 -9.70
N TRP A 573 21.20 14.59 -10.96
CA TRP A 573 20.27 14.44 -12.08
C TRP A 573 19.82 12.98 -12.27
N SER A 574 20.65 12.00 -11.88
CA SER A 574 20.28 10.58 -11.88
C SER A 574 19.24 10.26 -10.80
N VAL A 575 19.47 10.66 -9.55
CA VAL A 575 18.50 10.42 -8.46
C VAL A 575 17.20 11.19 -8.67
N TYR A 576 17.30 12.43 -9.17
CA TYR A 576 16.16 13.26 -9.53
C TYR A 576 15.31 12.60 -10.62
N SER A 577 15.92 12.18 -11.73
CA SER A 577 15.20 11.56 -12.85
C SER A 577 14.53 10.25 -12.44
N LEU A 578 15.19 9.46 -11.58
CA LEU A 578 14.64 8.21 -11.08
C LEU A 578 13.48 8.42 -10.09
N ASP A 579 13.57 9.41 -9.19
CA ASP A 579 12.48 9.81 -8.28
C ASP A 579 11.23 10.22 -9.08
N ARG A 580 11.41 11.08 -10.10
CA ARG A 580 10.32 11.51 -10.99
C ARG A 580 9.70 10.34 -11.73
N LEU A 581 10.52 9.47 -12.33
CA LEU A 581 10.04 8.30 -13.07
C LEU A 581 9.19 7.38 -12.17
N LEU A 582 9.69 7.03 -10.98
CA LEU A 582 9.00 6.11 -10.08
C LEU A 582 7.74 6.74 -9.47
N SER A 583 7.80 8.02 -9.09
CA SER A 583 6.66 8.74 -8.51
C SER A 583 5.54 8.91 -9.54
N VAL A 584 5.85 9.33 -10.77
CA VAL A 584 4.85 9.50 -11.84
C VAL A 584 4.17 8.19 -12.21
N LYS A 585 4.91 7.08 -12.29
CA LYS A 585 4.32 5.79 -12.66
C LYS A 585 3.47 5.17 -11.55
N SER A 586 3.76 5.48 -10.29
CA SER A 586 2.99 5.03 -9.12
C SER A 586 1.88 5.99 -8.69
N GLY A 587 1.91 7.24 -9.16
CA GLY A 587 1.02 8.30 -8.72
C GLY A 587 1.34 8.87 -7.34
N ASN A 588 2.56 8.62 -6.84
CA ASN A 588 3.01 9.23 -5.60
C ASN A 588 3.41 10.70 -5.80
N PRO A 589 3.27 11.54 -4.75
CA PRO A 589 3.82 12.88 -4.76
C PRO A 589 5.33 12.89 -4.98
N ILE A 590 5.81 13.86 -5.74
CA ILE A 590 7.23 14.09 -5.93
C ILE A 590 7.92 14.62 -4.66
N THR A 591 9.20 14.30 -4.48
CA THR A 591 9.91 14.58 -3.22
C THR A 591 10.46 16.01 -3.09
N ILE A 592 10.85 16.67 -4.19
CA ILE A 592 11.38 18.06 -4.22
C ILE A 592 10.77 18.86 -5.38
N HIS A 593 10.55 20.16 -5.21
CA HIS A 593 10.10 21.06 -6.28
C HIS A 593 11.28 21.65 -7.07
N ASP A 594 11.07 21.93 -8.36
CA ASP A 594 12.14 22.41 -9.25
C ASP A 594 12.69 23.78 -8.85
N GLU A 595 11.87 24.60 -8.19
CA GLU A 595 12.27 25.92 -7.66
C GLU A 595 13.35 25.84 -6.57
N ASP A 596 13.46 24.69 -5.89
CA ASP A 596 14.46 24.45 -4.86
C ASP A 596 15.79 23.92 -5.45
N ILE A 597 15.88 23.75 -6.78
CA ILE A 597 17.04 23.16 -7.45
C ILE A 597 17.92 24.26 -8.05
N GLY A 598 19.14 24.41 -7.51
CA GLY A 598 20.12 25.40 -7.96
C GLY A 598 21.31 24.82 -8.73
N ILE A 599 21.36 23.50 -8.96
CA ILE A 599 22.49 22.84 -9.60
C ILE A 599 22.43 22.88 -11.14
N THR A 600 23.57 23.04 -11.80
CA THR A 600 23.62 23.09 -13.26
C THR A 600 23.70 21.69 -13.89
N TRP A 601 23.51 21.63 -15.21
CA TRP A 601 23.71 20.39 -15.98
C TRP A 601 25.19 19.97 -16.00
N PRO A 602 25.49 18.65 -16.08
CA PRO A 602 26.85 18.18 -16.27
C PRO A 602 27.46 18.75 -17.55
N THR A 603 28.71 19.19 -17.46
CA THR A 603 29.51 19.66 -18.59
C THR A 603 30.40 18.54 -19.10
N ASP A 604 30.61 18.46 -20.41
CA ASP A 604 31.54 17.47 -20.96
C ASP A 604 32.98 18.00 -20.95
N VAL A 605 33.89 17.25 -20.36
CA VAL A 605 35.34 17.53 -20.39
C VAL A 605 35.91 16.82 -21.61
N GLY A 606 35.41 17.12 -22.81
CA GLY A 606 35.68 16.27 -23.97
C GLY A 606 34.94 16.56 -25.28
N GLY A 607 34.35 17.74 -25.50
CA GLY A 607 33.93 18.17 -26.85
C GLY A 607 32.83 17.37 -27.55
N SER A 608 32.15 16.43 -26.88
CA SER A 608 30.98 15.72 -27.41
C SER A 608 29.78 16.03 -26.51
N ALA A 609 29.06 17.11 -26.82
CA ALA A 609 27.92 17.58 -26.03
C ALA A 609 26.75 16.57 -25.86
N PHE A 610 26.85 15.38 -26.46
CA PHE A 610 25.77 14.39 -26.53
C PHE A 610 26.06 13.02 -25.92
N ASP A 611 27.26 12.77 -25.38
CA ASP A 611 27.53 11.50 -24.70
C ASP A 611 26.97 11.42 -23.27
N ASP A 612 26.38 12.50 -22.77
CA ASP A 612 25.77 12.53 -21.43
C ASP A 612 24.50 13.41 -21.32
N GLY A 613 24.05 13.96 -22.45
CA GLY A 613 22.90 14.87 -22.53
C GLY A 613 21.54 14.19 -22.71
N SER A 614 21.48 12.85 -22.71
CA SER A 614 20.24 12.07 -22.84
C SER A 614 19.23 12.36 -21.71
N GLY A 615 19.71 12.85 -20.55
CA GLY A 615 18.90 13.18 -19.38
C GLY A 615 18.08 14.47 -19.48
N LYS A 616 18.17 15.23 -20.59
CA LYS A 616 17.36 16.43 -20.80
C LYS A 616 15.91 16.12 -21.17
N MET A 617 15.38 14.97 -20.75
CA MET A 617 14.02 14.59 -21.09
C MET A 617 13.04 15.18 -20.08
N VAL A 618 12.14 15.98 -20.64
CA VAL A 618 11.13 16.82 -19.99
C VAL A 618 10.19 15.95 -19.15
N THR A 619 10.56 15.73 -17.90
CA THR A 619 9.68 15.18 -16.85
C THR A 619 9.31 16.24 -15.81
N SER A 620 9.93 17.43 -15.89
CA SER A 620 9.78 18.56 -14.97
C SER A 620 8.37 19.16 -14.95
N GLU A 621 7.68 19.21 -16.09
CA GLU A 621 6.42 19.97 -16.20
C GLU A 621 5.14 19.14 -16.26
N ILE A 622 5.24 17.81 -16.44
CA ILE A 622 4.05 16.97 -16.73
C ILE A 622 3.09 16.88 -15.54
N TYR A 623 3.55 17.09 -14.30
CA TYR A 623 2.74 16.92 -13.10
C TYR A 623 3.02 17.98 -12.02
N ARG A 624 2.87 19.26 -12.38
CA ARG A 624 2.77 20.35 -11.38
C ARG A 624 1.43 20.27 -10.62
N LYS A 625 1.43 20.75 -9.38
CA LYS A 625 0.23 20.89 -8.54
C LYS A 625 -0.67 22.03 -9.08
N LYS A 626 -1.95 21.70 -9.27
CA LYS A 626 -3.12 22.56 -9.52
C LYS A 626 -2.97 23.66 -10.60
N PRO A 627 -3.37 23.40 -11.85
CA PRO A 627 -3.91 24.46 -12.68
C PRO A 627 -5.27 24.89 -12.11
N GLY A 628 -5.33 25.99 -11.35
CA GLY A 628 -6.56 26.49 -10.71
C GLY A 628 -7.67 27.00 -11.67
N SER A 629 -7.56 26.70 -12.96
CA SER A 629 -8.47 27.09 -14.05
C SER A 629 -8.08 26.31 -15.33
N GLY A 630 -8.99 26.15 -16.28
CA GLY A 630 -8.71 25.52 -17.58
C GLY A 630 -7.62 26.14 -18.41
N SER A 631 -7.50 27.46 -18.29
CA SER A 631 -6.40 28.22 -18.85
C SER A 631 -5.02 27.69 -18.40
N ASN A 632 -4.91 27.22 -17.15
CA ASN A 632 -3.65 26.71 -16.59
C ASN A 632 -3.32 25.28 -17.05
N LEU A 633 -4.31 24.40 -17.30
CA LEU A 633 -4.07 23.07 -17.88
C LEU A 633 -3.57 23.23 -19.32
N VAL A 634 -4.26 24.07 -20.10
CA VAL A 634 -3.90 24.36 -21.49
C VAL A 634 -2.48 24.93 -21.57
N ALA A 635 -2.15 25.90 -20.71
CA ALA A 635 -0.81 26.45 -20.62
C ALA A 635 0.23 25.38 -20.25
N SER A 636 -0.11 24.44 -19.36
CA SER A 636 0.79 23.35 -18.95
C SER A 636 1.03 22.35 -20.09
N VAL A 637 -0.04 21.86 -20.74
CA VAL A 637 0.06 20.97 -21.91
C VAL A 637 0.83 21.64 -23.03
N GLN A 638 0.60 22.94 -23.26
CA GLN A 638 1.34 23.71 -24.26
C GLN A 638 2.83 23.77 -23.92
N SER A 639 3.17 24.08 -22.68
CA SER A 639 4.55 24.20 -22.21
C SER A 639 5.30 22.88 -22.36
N ILE A 640 4.72 21.77 -21.86
CA ILE A 640 5.27 20.42 -22.00
C ILE A 640 5.48 20.08 -23.47
N THR A 641 4.51 20.40 -24.32
CA THR A 641 4.59 20.00 -25.72
C THR A 641 5.61 20.82 -26.50
N ASN A 642 5.77 22.11 -26.17
CA ASN A 642 6.86 22.95 -26.68
C ASN A 642 8.23 22.40 -26.25
N ASP A 643 8.36 21.99 -25.00
CA ASP A 643 9.59 21.42 -24.46
C ASP A 643 9.93 20.07 -25.11
N LEU A 644 8.96 19.19 -25.30
CA LEU A 644 9.12 17.94 -26.05
C LEU A 644 9.54 18.19 -27.49
N SER A 645 8.96 19.20 -28.14
CA SER A 645 9.33 19.61 -29.50
C SER A 645 10.76 20.14 -29.57
N ALA A 646 11.14 20.99 -28.61
CA ALA A 646 12.47 21.56 -28.50
C ALA A 646 13.52 20.47 -28.22
N TRP A 647 13.17 19.50 -27.38
CA TRP A 647 14.01 18.33 -27.10
C TRP A 647 14.20 17.49 -28.35
N LEU A 648 13.13 17.15 -29.07
CA LEU A 648 13.18 16.34 -30.29
C LEU A 648 14.11 16.96 -31.36
N ARG A 649 14.08 18.29 -31.49
CA ARG A 649 15.00 19.04 -32.37
C ARG A 649 16.46 18.96 -31.93
N GLN A 650 16.71 18.87 -30.63
CA GLN A 650 18.04 18.75 -30.04
C GLN A 650 18.59 17.30 -30.12
N VAL A 651 17.75 16.26 -30.24
CA VAL A 651 18.25 14.87 -30.31
C VAL A 651 19.19 14.69 -31.52
N PRO A 652 20.39 14.10 -31.34
CA PRO A 652 21.33 13.84 -32.45
C PRO A 652 20.79 12.81 -33.43
N ASP A 653 21.19 12.94 -34.70
CA ASP A 653 20.74 12.04 -35.77
C ASP A 653 21.03 10.56 -35.48
N ARG A 654 22.12 10.24 -34.77
CA ARG A 654 22.48 8.86 -34.39
C ARG A 654 21.47 8.20 -33.42
N LEU A 655 20.73 9.00 -32.66
CA LEU A 655 19.75 8.55 -31.65
C LEU A 655 18.30 8.66 -32.16
N ARG A 656 18.10 9.26 -33.35
CA ARG A 656 16.78 9.33 -33.99
C ARG A 656 16.44 7.98 -34.61
N ILE A 657 15.17 7.60 -34.51
CA ILE A 657 14.67 6.39 -35.15
C ILE A 657 14.12 6.74 -36.53
N ASP A 658 14.64 6.05 -37.54
CA ASP A 658 14.05 6.01 -38.87
C ASP A 658 13.15 4.78 -38.99
N PHE A 659 11.84 5.02 -39.04
CA PHE A 659 10.84 3.96 -39.12
C PHE A 659 10.90 3.17 -40.43
N THR A 660 11.54 3.69 -41.48
CA THR A 660 11.71 2.98 -42.76
C THR A 660 12.80 1.91 -42.71
N THR A 661 13.81 2.10 -41.85
CA THR A 661 14.96 1.20 -41.68
C THR A 661 14.95 0.47 -40.33
N LEU A 662 13.86 0.60 -39.57
CA LEU A 662 13.69 0.05 -38.22
C LEU A 662 13.94 -1.46 -38.14
N GLY A 663 13.65 -2.19 -39.21
CA GLY A 663 13.87 -3.64 -39.30
C GLY A 663 15.34 -4.05 -39.42
N THR A 664 16.25 -3.16 -39.82
CA THR A 664 17.66 -3.49 -40.11
C THR A 664 18.65 -2.76 -39.21
N HIS A 665 18.34 -1.54 -38.76
CA HIS A 665 19.24 -0.73 -37.93
C HIS A 665 18.52 -0.20 -36.69
N ILE A 666 18.68 -0.88 -35.57
CA ILE A 666 18.15 -0.44 -34.27
C ILE A 666 19.16 -0.76 -33.17
N ASN A 667 19.34 0.16 -32.23
CA ASN A 667 20.20 -0.02 -31.06
C ASN A 667 19.42 0.29 -29.79
N ARG A 668 19.91 -0.23 -28.64
CA ARG A 668 19.18 -0.12 -27.37
C ARG A 668 19.07 1.31 -26.84
N GLU A 669 20.03 2.16 -27.14
CA GLU A 669 20.05 3.56 -26.69
C GLU A 669 18.95 4.38 -27.39
N SER A 670 18.86 4.24 -28.72
CA SER A 670 17.79 4.83 -29.54
C SER A 670 16.42 4.30 -29.12
N VAL A 671 16.30 3.00 -28.83
CA VAL A 671 15.04 2.43 -28.30
C VAL A 671 14.64 3.11 -27.00
N SER A 672 15.54 3.14 -26.01
CA SER A 672 15.24 3.67 -24.67
C SER A 672 14.83 5.14 -24.70
N ILE A 673 15.56 5.96 -25.45
CA ILE A 673 15.32 7.41 -25.48
C ILE A 673 14.02 7.78 -26.22
N ASN A 674 13.71 7.08 -27.33
CA ASN A 674 12.49 7.34 -28.09
C ASN A 674 11.25 6.79 -27.37
N LEU A 675 11.34 5.62 -26.72
CA LEU A 675 10.23 5.10 -25.92
C LEU A 675 9.91 6.01 -24.73
N HIS A 676 10.93 6.57 -24.08
CA HIS A 676 10.72 7.53 -23.01
C HIS A 676 10.00 8.78 -23.57
N PHE A 677 10.43 9.32 -24.71
CA PHE A 677 9.79 10.44 -25.38
C PHE A 677 8.30 10.19 -25.70
N TYR A 678 8.00 9.08 -26.38
CA TYR A 678 6.61 8.73 -26.72
C TYR A 678 5.76 8.45 -25.48
N SER A 679 6.36 7.91 -24.41
CA SER A 679 5.66 7.78 -23.12
C SER A 679 5.31 9.14 -22.53
N CYS A 680 6.15 10.17 -22.63
CA CYS A 680 5.80 11.53 -22.14
C CYS A 680 4.66 12.14 -22.95
N VAL A 681 4.64 11.95 -24.28
CA VAL A 681 3.52 12.37 -25.14
C VAL A 681 2.23 11.68 -24.69
N ASN A 682 2.26 10.35 -24.52
CA ASN A 682 1.11 9.58 -24.07
C ASN A 682 0.61 10.02 -22.69
N MET A 683 1.49 10.24 -21.72
CA MET A 683 1.10 10.68 -20.37
C MET A 683 0.46 12.07 -20.37
N THR A 684 0.95 12.98 -21.22
CA THR A 684 0.43 14.36 -21.34
C THR A 684 -0.97 14.40 -21.94
N ALA A 685 -1.23 13.56 -22.96
CA ALA A 685 -2.49 13.55 -23.71
C ALA A 685 -3.55 12.59 -23.14
N ARG A 686 -3.15 11.64 -22.29
CA ARG A 686 -4.02 10.57 -21.73
C ARG A 686 -5.32 11.09 -21.08
N PRO A 687 -5.34 12.16 -20.26
CA PRO A 687 -6.59 12.67 -19.69
C PRO A 687 -7.62 13.10 -20.75
N LEU A 688 -7.15 13.69 -21.85
CA LEU A 688 -8.01 14.15 -22.94
C LEU A 688 -8.58 12.99 -23.75
N VAL A 689 -7.75 11.97 -24.01
CA VAL A 689 -8.20 10.74 -24.65
C VAL A 689 -9.30 10.09 -23.82
N PHE A 690 -9.10 9.99 -22.49
CA PHE A 690 -10.08 9.42 -21.57
C PHE A 690 -11.41 10.20 -21.56
N TYR A 691 -11.37 11.53 -21.54
CA TYR A 691 -12.57 12.37 -21.61
C TYR A 691 -13.41 12.07 -22.86
N VAL A 692 -12.77 12.00 -24.03
CA VAL A 692 -13.47 11.75 -25.30
C VAL A 692 -14.08 10.36 -25.32
N ILE A 693 -13.37 9.36 -24.78
CA ILE A 693 -13.88 7.99 -24.64
C ILE A 693 -15.11 7.97 -23.74
N GLN A 694 -15.05 8.59 -22.56
CA GLN A 694 -16.17 8.61 -21.61
C GLN A 694 -17.39 9.30 -22.21
N ARG A 695 -17.20 10.48 -22.82
CA ARG A 695 -18.28 11.21 -23.51
C ARG A 695 -18.96 10.35 -24.58
N ARG A 696 -18.19 9.53 -25.30
CA ARG A 696 -18.71 8.63 -26.33
C ARG A 696 -19.45 7.43 -25.76
N LEU A 697 -18.91 6.76 -24.76
CA LEU A 697 -19.58 5.64 -24.09
C LEU A 697 -20.93 6.08 -23.49
N ASP A 698 -20.99 7.28 -22.92
CA ASP A 698 -22.24 7.86 -22.39
C ASP A 698 -23.25 8.18 -23.51
N THR A 699 -22.76 8.68 -24.66
CA THR A 699 -23.59 9.03 -25.82
C THR A 699 -24.13 7.79 -26.55
N GLU A 700 -23.32 6.71 -26.63
CA GLU A 700 -23.76 5.40 -27.12
C GLU A 700 -24.82 4.77 -26.19
N ALA A 701 -24.65 4.88 -24.87
CA ALA A 701 -25.66 4.41 -23.91
C ALA A 701 -27.01 5.16 -24.04
N LEU A 702 -26.98 6.41 -24.48
CA LEU A 702 -28.16 7.25 -24.73
C LEU A 702 -28.79 7.06 -26.12
N GLY A 703 -28.24 6.18 -26.97
CA GLY A 703 -28.80 5.83 -28.27
C GLY A 703 -28.69 6.92 -29.34
N SER A 704 -27.83 7.93 -29.14
CA SER A 704 -27.58 9.00 -30.11
C SER A 704 -26.24 8.76 -30.81
N THR A 705 -26.25 8.53 -32.12
CA THR A 705 -25.03 8.35 -32.92
C THR A 705 -24.48 9.71 -33.36
N THR A 706 -23.53 10.30 -32.64
CA THR A 706 -22.63 11.28 -33.26
C THR A 706 -21.56 10.52 -34.03
N GLU A 707 -21.56 10.60 -35.37
CA GLU A 707 -20.69 9.78 -36.23
C GLU A 707 -19.19 10.14 -36.07
N ASP A 708 -18.82 11.39 -35.77
CA ASP A 708 -17.42 11.82 -35.65
C ASP A 708 -17.04 12.26 -34.23
N TRP A 709 -15.88 11.80 -33.73
CA TRP A 709 -15.37 12.12 -32.39
C TRP A 709 -14.82 13.54 -32.34
N LYS A 710 -14.55 14.13 -33.52
CA LYS A 710 -14.05 15.49 -33.68
C LYS A 710 -15.15 16.54 -33.53
N GLU A 711 -16.43 16.16 -33.63
CA GLU A 711 -17.55 17.10 -33.52
C GLU A 711 -17.62 17.75 -32.14
N GLY A 712 -17.56 19.08 -32.12
CA GLY A 712 -17.58 19.87 -30.89
C GLY A 712 -16.26 19.85 -30.10
N LEU A 713 -15.14 19.44 -30.72
CA LEU A 713 -13.79 19.60 -30.16
C LEU A 713 -12.99 20.64 -30.94
N ALA A 714 -12.13 21.38 -30.24
CA ALA A 714 -11.22 22.33 -30.87
C ALA A 714 -10.16 21.59 -31.72
N PRO A 715 -9.69 22.16 -32.85
CA PRO A 715 -8.68 21.54 -33.71
C PRO A 715 -7.39 21.14 -32.96
N ASN A 716 -6.98 21.96 -31.98
CA ASN A 716 -5.80 21.70 -31.16
C ASN A 716 -5.99 20.47 -30.25
N THR A 717 -7.18 20.27 -29.69
CA THR A 717 -7.50 19.08 -28.85
C THR A 717 -7.47 17.80 -29.70
N VAL A 718 -8.01 17.87 -30.91
CA VAL A 718 -7.97 16.77 -31.90
C VAL A 718 -6.52 16.41 -32.23
N ALA A 719 -5.66 17.41 -32.50
CA ALA A 719 -4.25 17.20 -32.81
C ALA A 719 -3.47 16.55 -31.64
N VAL A 720 -3.77 16.89 -30.38
CA VAL A 720 -3.15 16.27 -29.20
C VAL A 720 -3.55 14.79 -29.08
N ILE A 721 -4.81 14.47 -29.32
CA ILE A 721 -5.32 13.09 -29.31
C ILE A 721 -4.69 12.27 -30.45
N ASP A 722 -4.65 12.81 -31.67
CA ASP A 722 -4.01 12.16 -32.82
C ASP A 722 -2.51 11.92 -32.57
N SER A 723 -1.83 12.88 -31.93
CA SER A 723 -0.42 12.73 -31.52
C SER A 723 -0.24 11.62 -30.49
N CYS A 724 -1.18 11.45 -29.56
CA CYS A 724 -1.16 10.37 -28.57
C CYS A 724 -1.34 8.99 -29.22
N ILE A 725 -2.32 8.87 -30.14
CA ILE A 725 -2.55 7.63 -30.88
C ILE A 725 -1.30 7.27 -31.71
N THR A 726 -0.71 8.27 -32.37
CA THR A 726 0.53 8.12 -33.14
C THR A 726 1.70 7.69 -32.25
N ALA A 727 1.85 8.28 -31.07
CA ALA A 727 2.88 7.92 -30.10
C ALA A 727 2.72 6.49 -29.56
N ALA A 728 1.49 6.03 -29.29
CA ALA A 728 1.23 4.64 -28.93
C ALA A 728 1.57 3.66 -30.07
N ARG A 729 1.19 3.98 -31.32
CA ARG A 729 1.57 3.18 -32.49
C ARG A 729 3.09 3.12 -32.68
N ALA A 730 3.77 4.26 -32.57
CA ALA A 730 5.23 4.35 -32.66
C ALA A 730 5.91 3.51 -31.56
N THR A 731 5.40 3.58 -30.33
CA THR A 731 5.88 2.75 -29.19
C THR A 731 5.79 1.27 -29.53
N THR A 732 4.65 0.79 -30.05
CA THR A 732 4.48 -0.60 -30.47
C THR A 732 5.45 -0.99 -31.58
N MET A 733 5.60 -0.17 -32.62
CA MET A 733 6.50 -0.47 -33.74
C MET A 733 7.97 -0.58 -33.28
N ILE A 734 8.41 0.34 -32.41
CA ILE A 734 9.76 0.30 -31.85
C ILE A 734 9.97 -0.96 -31.01
N MET A 735 8.98 -1.34 -30.19
CA MET A 735 9.08 -2.54 -29.36
C MET A 735 9.03 -3.84 -30.17
N ASP A 736 8.24 -3.90 -31.25
CA ASP A 736 8.22 -5.04 -32.18
C ASP A 736 9.58 -5.21 -32.89
N ALA A 737 10.16 -4.11 -33.38
CA ALA A 737 11.50 -4.15 -33.94
C ALA A 737 12.55 -4.53 -32.88
N ALA A 738 12.49 -3.97 -31.68
CA ALA A 738 13.37 -4.35 -30.58
C ALA A 738 13.24 -5.85 -30.25
N ALA A 739 12.04 -6.42 -30.27
CA ALA A 739 11.80 -7.84 -30.04
C ALA A 739 12.46 -8.72 -31.10
N LYS A 740 12.32 -8.35 -32.39
CA LYS A 740 12.97 -9.03 -33.53
C LYS A 740 14.49 -9.03 -33.44
N HIS A 741 15.08 -7.99 -32.84
CA HIS A 741 16.52 -7.85 -32.60
C HIS A 741 16.98 -8.32 -31.22
N ASN A 742 16.11 -8.95 -30.41
CA ASN A 742 16.41 -9.40 -29.04
C ASN A 742 16.88 -8.28 -28.08
N LEU A 743 16.37 -7.06 -28.27
CA LEU A 743 16.68 -5.88 -27.46
C LEU A 743 15.64 -5.56 -26.37
N VAL A 744 14.66 -6.46 -26.17
CA VAL A 744 13.60 -6.31 -25.17
C VAL A 744 14.08 -6.84 -23.82
N ALA A 745 14.05 -5.97 -22.81
CA ALA A 745 14.30 -6.34 -21.44
C ALA A 745 13.09 -7.10 -20.86
N THR A 746 13.04 -8.43 -21.06
CA THR A 746 11.90 -9.28 -20.68
C THR A 746 11.53 -9.19 -19.19
N TYR A 747 12.51 -9.10 -18.30
CA TYR A 747 12.32 -8.93 -16.85
C TYR A 747 12.54 -7.48 -16.38
N GLY A 748 12.71 -6.55 -17.33
CA GLY A 748 12.84 -5.13 -17.07
C GLY A 748 11.48 -4.47 -16.85
N TYR A 749 11.45 -3.48 -15.96
CA TYR A 749 10.24 -2.71 -15.67
C TYR A 749 9.81 -1.83 -16.86
N LEU A 750 10.73 -1.02 -17.40
CA LEU A 750 10.40 0.03 -18.37
C LEU A 750 9.75 -0.50 -19.65
N ASP A 751 10.36 -1.51 -20.29
CA ASP A 751 9.88 -2.04 -21.56
C ASP A 751 8.44 -2.60 -21.43
N GLY A 752 8.18 -3.36 -20.36
CA GLY A 752 6.84 -3.87 -20.06
C GLY A 752 5.81 -2.78 -19.77
N GLU A 753 6.20 -1.71 -19.06
CA GLU A 753 5.33 -0.55 -18.82
C GLU A 753 5.02 0.23 -20.09
N TYR A 754 6.00 0.42 -21.00
CA TYR A 754 5.77 1.12 -22.26
C TYR A 754 4.81 0.34 -23.16
N ILE A 755 5.01 -0.97 -23.30
CA ILE A 755 4.11 -1.82 -24.08
C ILE A 755 2.71 -1.80 -23.46
N PHE A 756 2.59 -2.02 -22.14
CA PHE A 756 1.29 -2.03 -21.46
C PHE A 756 0.55 -0.70 -21.60
N SER A 757 1.24 0.43 -21.40
CA SER A 757 0.64 1.75 -21.56
C SER A 757 0.17 2.02 -23.00
N ALA A 758 0.93 1.59 -24.01
CA ALA A 758 0.53 1.73 -25.42
C ALA A 758 -0.65 0.81 -25.75
N ALA A 759 -0.61 -0.44 -25.28
CA ALA A 759 -1.68 -1.42 -25.47
C ALA A 759 -2.99 -0.95 -24.85
N LEU A 760 -2.98 -0.43 -23.61
CA LEU A 760 -4.18 0.12 -22.97
C LEU A 760 -4.79 1.26 -23.80
N LEU A 761 -3.94 2.19 -24.27
CA LEU A 761 -4.41 3.29 -25.12
C LEU A 761 -5.03 2.78 -26.42
N LEU A 762 -4.39 1.80 -27.08
CA LEU A 762 -4.88 1.24 -28.33
C LEU A 762 -6.16 0.42 -28.14
N VAL A 763 -6.30 -0.34 -27.05
CA VAL A 763 -7.55 -1.03 -26.69
C VAL A 763 -8.69 -0.03 -26.55
N MET A 764 -8.45 1.06 -25.83
CA MET A 764 -9.44 2.13 -25.68
C MET A 764 -9.79 2.81 -27.01
N VAL A 765 -8.78 3.10 -27.84
CA VAL A 765 -8.97 3.75 -29.14
C VAL A 765 -9.80 2.88 -30.07
N ASN A 766 -9.49 1.58 -30.18
CA ASN A 766 -10.25 0.66 -31.03
C ASN A 766 -11.68 0.40 -30.52
N ALA A 767 -11.95 0.69 -29.25
CA ALA A 767 -13.29 0.56 -28.68
C ALA A 767 -14.16 1.81 -28.92
N ALA A 768 -13.59 3.02 -28.76
CA ALA A 768 -14.36 4.27 -28.76
C ALA A 768 -14.24 5.11 -30.04
N PHE A 769 -13.23 4.90 -30.88
CA PHE A 769 -13.01 5.67 -32.11
C PHE A 769 -13.46 4.86 -33.33
N PRO A 770 -13.72 5.52 -34.49
CA PRO A 770 -14.03 4.80 -35.71
C PRO A 770 -12.97 3.74 -36.03
N PRO A 771 -13.38 2.57 -36.55
CA PRO A 771 -12.47 1.45 -36.77
C PRO A 771 -11.31 1.86 -37.68
N ASN A 772 -10.09 1.70 -37.17
CA ASN A 772 -8.86 1.99 -37.90
C ASN A 772 -7.97 0.74 -37.89
N GLU A 773 -7.79 0.12 -39.05
CA GLU A 773 -7.01 -1.12 -39.20
C GLU A 773 -5.57 -0.98 -38.71
N THR A 774 -4.99 0.23 -38.78
CA THR A 774 -3.61 0.44 -38.33
C THR A 774 -3.51 0.50 -36.81
N SER A 775 -4.51 1.10 -36.14
CA SER A 775 -4.61 1.07 -34.68
C SER A 775 -4.96 -0.34 -34.16
N ALA A 776 -5.76 -1.11 -34.90
CA ALA A 776 -6.09 -2.49 -34.57
C ALA A 776 -4.85 -3.41 -34.66
N ARG A 777 -4.09 -3.33 -35.76
CA ARG A 777 -2.83 -4.08 -35.91
C ARG A 777 -1.80 -3.72 -34.84
N ALA A 778 -1.69 -2.43 -34.50
CA ALA A 778 -0.80 -1.99 -33.42
C ALA A 778 -1.25 -2.52 -32.04
N MET A 779 -2.56 -2.62 -31.80
CA MET A 779 -3.10 -3.20 -30.58
C MET A 779 -2.74 -4.69 -30.47
N GLU A 780 -3.00 -5.46 -31.53
CA GLU A 780 -2.67 -6.90 -31.60
C GLU A 780 -1.18 -7.14 -31.38
N THR A 781 -0.32 -6.36 -32.06
CA THR A 781 1.13 -6.45 -31.89
C THR A 781 1.56 -6.16 -30.44
N ALA A 782 0.95 -5.16 -29.79
CA ALA A 782 1.27 -4.83 -28.40
C ALA A 782 0.83 -5.93 -27.42
N LEU A 783 -0.34 -6.56 -27.65
CA LEU A 783 -0.81 -7.70 -26.87
C LEU A 783 0.11 -8.92 -27.06
N ASP A 784 0.51 -9.22 -28.30
CA ASP A 784 1.45 -10.31 -28.62
C ASP A 784 2.82 -10.11 -27.98
N LEU A 785 3.31 -8.86 -27.92
CA LEU A 785 4.55 -8.54 -27.21
C LEU A 785 4.45 -8.82 -25.70
N LEU A 786 3.35 -8.42 -25.05
CA LEU A 786 3.12 -8.72 -23.63
C LEU A 786 3.01 -10.23 -23.38
N ARG A 787 2.27 -10.93 -24.25
CA ARG A 787 2.16 -12.39 -24.21
C ARG A 787 3.52 -13.06 -24.40
N GLY A 788 4.34 -12.58 -25.34
CA GLY A 788 5.69 -13.10 -25.57
C GLY A 788 6.61 -12.93 -24.37
N MET A 789 6.47 -11.84 -23.61
CA MET A 789 7.21 -11.65 -22.35
C MET A 789 6.65 -12.55 -21.22
N ALA A 790 5.33 -12.76 -21.19
CA ALA A 790 4.66 -13.65 -20.23
C ALA A 790 5.07 -15.12 -20.44
N ASP A 791 5.08 -15.60 -21.69
CA ASP A 791 5.48 -16.97 -22.07
C ASP A 791 6.94 -17.27 -21.71
N ARG A 792 7.78 -16.24 -21.59
CA ARG A 792 9.17 -16.32 -21.12
C ARG A 792 9.30 -16.34 -19.59
N GLY A 793 8.19 -16.31 -18.85
CA GLY A 793 8.15 -16.45 -17.39
C GLY A 793 7.91 -15.15 -16.62
N ASN A 794 7.52 -14.05 -17.27
CA ASN A 794 7.14 -12.81 -16.58
C ASN A 794 5.65 -12.83 -16.18
N THR A 795 5.38 -13.33 -14.97
CA THR A 795 4.01 -13.50 -14.42
C THR A 795 3.25 -12.19 -14.19
N TYR A 796 3.96 -11.07 -13.98
CA TYR A 796 3.34 -9.74 -13.87
C TYR A 796 2.76 -9.28 -15.20
N LEU A 797 3.51 -9.46 -16.29
CA LEU A 797 3.03 -9.10 -17.62
C LEU A 797 1.92 -10.03 -18.12
N ASP A 798 1.89 -11.29 -17.68
CA ASP A 798 0.77 -12.21 -17.90
C ASP A 798 -0.54 -11.66 -17.32
N SER A 799 -0.48 -11.19 -16.06
CA SER A 799 -1.64 -10.59 -15.38
C SER A 799 -2.13 -9.32 -16.08
N ARG A 800 -1.19 -8.48 -16.55
CA ARG A 800 -1.50 -7.25 -17.29
C ARG A 800 -2.08 -7.52 -18.68
N HIS A 801 -1.58 -8.54 -19.36
CA HIS A 801 -2.13 -8.99 -20.63
C HIS A 801 -3.57 -9.49 -20.45
N SER A 802 -3.84 -10.29 -19.41
CA SER A 802 -5.21 -10.73 -19.08
C SER A 802 -6.15 -9.56 -18.78
N LEU A 803 -5.69 -8.55 -18.03
CA LEU A 803 -6.47 -7.34 -17.75
C LEU A 803 -6.85 -6.59 -19.04
N LEU A 804 -5.94 -6.47 -20.01
CA LEU A 804 -6.23 -5.82 -21.29
C LEU A 804 -7.26 -6.60 -22.12
N LEU A 805 -7.19 -7.94 -22.10
CA LEU A 805 -8.18 -8.78 -22.78
C LEU A 805 -9.58 -8.66 -22.15
N GLU A 806 -9.65 -8.60 -20.82
CA GLU A 806 -10.92 -8.35 -20.10
C GLU A 806 -11.50 -6.98 -20.44
N LEU A 807 -10.65 -5.93 -20.46
CA LEU A 807 -11.05 -4.58 -20.86
C LEU A 807 -11.53 -4.56 -22.31
N TRP A 808 -10.81 -5.19 -23.22
CA TRP A 808 -11.20 -5.27 -24.62
C TRP A 808 -12.53 -6.01 -24.81
N ALA A 809 -12.78 -7.09 -24.06
CA ALA A 809 -14.06 -7.80 -24.08
C ALA A 809 -15.21 -6.98 -23.48
N ALA A 810 -14.93 -6.14 -22.47
CA ALA A 810 -15.94 -5.32 -21.80
C ALA A 810 -16.34 -4.07 -22.60
N ILE A 811 -15.38 -3.42 -23.27
CA ILE A 811 -15.57 -2.12 -23.96
C ILE A 811 -15.68 -2.31 -25.49
N GLY A 812 -15.21 -3.44 -26.03
CA GLY A 812 -15.21 -3.68 -27.46
C GLY A 812 -16.61 -3.61 -28.09
N PRO A 813 -16.71 -3.29 -29.40
CA PRO A 813 -17.99 -3.18 -30.07
C PRO A 813 -18.76 -4.50 -29.92
N ARG A 814 -19.97 -4.43 -29.34
CA ARG A 814 -20.95 -5.53 -29.44
C ARG A 814 -21.16 -5.77 -30.92
N ARG A 815 -20.45 -6.75 -31.49
CA ARG A 815 -20.72 -7.21 -32.86
C ARG A 815 -22.21 -7.53 -32.88
N ALA A 816 -22.95 -6.72 -33.65
CA ALA A 816 -24.35 -6.95 -33.91
C ALA A 816 -24.53 -8.43 -34.24
N GLU A 817 -25.43 -9.06 -33.51
CA GLU A 817 -25.89 -10.41 -33.80
C GLU A 817 -26.32 -10.45 -35.27
N GLU A 818 -25.54 -11.13 -36.12
CA GLU A 818 -26.02 -11.98 -37.21
C GLU A 818 -24.85 -12.68 -37.93
N LYS A 819 -24.88 -14.02 -37.85
CA LYS A 819 -24.20 -15.02 -38.71
C LYS A 819 -22.69 -15.17 -38.55
N ASP A 820 -22.28 -15.97 -37.57
CA ASP A 820 -21.73 -17.32 -37.82
C ASP A 820 -21.36 -17.96 -36.48
N THR A 821 -22.31 -18.72 -35.94
CA THR A 821 -22.06 -19.75 -34.93
C THR A 821 -21.15 -20.80 -35.56
N ASP A 822 -19.85 -20.76 -35.26
CA ASP A 822 -18.99 -21.96 -35.13
C ASP A 822 -17.52 -21.66 -34.73
N ALA A 823 -17.04 -20.40 -34.69
CA ALA A 823 -15.63 -20.12 -34.39
C ALA A 823 -15.29 -19.81 -32.91
N ALA A 824 -16.26 -19.48 -32.06
CA ALA A 824 -16.00 -18.94 -30.71
C ALA A 824 -15.83 -20.01 -29.60
N ILE A 825 -15.96 -21.30 -29.91
CA ILE A 825 -15.84 -22.39 -28.91
C ILE A 825 -14.41 -22.99 -28.83
N SER A 826 -13.48 -22.60 -29.72
CA SER A 826 -12.15 -23.24 -29.79
C SER A 826 -11.04 -22.57 -28.96
N LEU A 827 -11.24 -21.35 -28.43
CA LEU A 827 -10.20 -20.63 -27.66
C LEU A 827 -10.35 -20.74 -26.13
N ALA A 828 -11.47 -21.28 -25.63
CA ALA A 828 -11.75 -21.41 -24.20
C ALA A 828 -11.67 -22.85 -23.64
N ALA A 829 -11.37 -23.85 -24.48
CA ALA A 829 -11.31 -25.26 -24.10
C ALA A 829 -9.93 -25.86 -24.37
N GLY A 830 -8.96 -25.55 -23.49
CA GLY A 830 -7.64 -26.18 -23.47
C GLY A 830 -7.19 -26.44 -22.03
N GLN A 831 -7.96 -27.21 -21.28
CA GLN A 831 -7.60 -27.62 -19.92
C GLN A 831 -6.44 -28.63 -19.93
N LYS A 832 -5.50 -28.37 -19.01
CA LYS A 832 -4.41 -29.22 -18.53
C LYS A 832 -4.77 -30.70 -18.42
N GLY A 833 -3.96 -31.56 -19.05
CA GLY A 833 -3.79 -32.96 -18.67
C GLY A 833 -2.31 -33.22 -18.31
N PRO A 834 -2.00 -34.07 -17.31
CA PRO A 834 -0.63 -34.31 -16.86
C PRO A 834 0.09 -35.24 -17.84
N VAL A 835 1.28 -34.84 -18.32
CA VAL A 835 2.18 -35.74 -19.04
C VAL A 835 3.34 -36.08 -18.11
N THR A 836 3.25 -37.26 -17.50
CA THR A 836 4.34 -37.91 -16.78
C THR A 836 5.42 -38.35 -17.78
N PRO A 837 6.73 -38.16 -17.49
CA PRO A 837 7.79 -38.58 -18.40
C PRO A 837 7.98 -40.11 -18.30
N MET A 838 7.86 -40.81 -19.41
CA MET A 838 8.41 -42.16 -19.53
C MET A 838 9.89 -42.06 -19.93
N SER A 839 10.74 -42.62 -19.08
CA SER A 839 12.14 -42.91 -19.38
C SER A 839 12.23 -44.16 -20.24
N GLU A 840 13.06 -44.12 -21.29
CA GLU A 840 13.88 -45.26 -21.66
C GLU A 840 15.32 -44.78 -21.90
N ASN A 841 16.20 -45.23 -20.99
CA ASN A 841 17.57 -45.74 -21.20
C ASN A 841 18.03 -45.83 -22.67
N ALA A 842 19.26 -45.59 -23.09
CA ALA A 842 20.60 -45.40 -22.51
C ALA A 842 21.45 -44.78 -23.67
N ALA A 843 22.68 -44.31 -23.61
CA ALA A 843 23.80 -44.47 -22.71
C ALA A 843 24.78 -43.29 -22.96
N ASN A 844 25.51 -42.93 -21.91
CA ASN A 844 26.78 -42.18 -21.97
C ASN A 844 27.80 -42.90 -22.89
N PRO A 845 28.86 -42.24 -23.44
CA PRO A 845 29.85 -41.62 -22.56
C PRO A 845 30.65 -40.40 -23.09
N SER A 846 31.05 -39.58 -22.11
CA SER A 846 32.40 -39.02 -21.87
C SER A 846 33.22 -38.33 -22.97
N ALA A 847 33.76 -37.17 -22.55
CA ALA A 847 35.12 -36.67 -22.79
C ALA A 847 35.44 -35.91 -24.11
N ASN A 848 35.50 -34.58 -23.94
CA ASN A 848 36.40 -33.58 -24.56
C ASN A 848 37.86 -34.06 -24.81
N PRO A 849 38.77 -33.27 -25.45
CA PRO A 849 38.67 -32.00 -26.20
C PRO A 849 39.53 -31.99 -27.52
N SER A 850 39.81 -30.79 -28.07
CA SER A 850 40.83 -30.41 -29.09
C SER A 850 40.44 -30.65 -30.56
N ASP A 851 40.81 -29.85 -31.56
CA ASP A 851 41.42 -28.51 -31.75
C ASP A 851 41.16 -28.18 -33.25
N ASP A 852 41.59 -26.99 -33.72
CA ASP A 852 41.70 -26.53 -35.12
C ASP A 852 40.43 -25.92 -35.76
N VAL A 853 40.31 -24.61 -35.97
CA VAL A 853 41.10 -23.61 -36.75
C VAL A 853 40.88 -23.71 -38.26
N SER A 854 40.15 -22.70 -38.79
CA SER A 854 40.27 -22.12 -40.15
C SER A 854 39.81 -23.01 -41.32
N ASP A 855 39.31 -22.56 -42.47
CA ASP A 855 38.96 -21.26 -43.03
C ASP A 855 38.19 -21.53 -44.36
N LEU A 856 37.54 -20.50 -44.89
CA LEU A 856 37.29 -20.24 -46.32
C LEU A 856 36.25 -21.07 -47.13
N SER A 857 35.12 -20.37 -47.32
CA SER A 857 34.64 -19.87 -48.63
C SER A 857 33.81 -20.76 -49.57
N ALA A 858 32.72 -20.10 -50.01
CA ALA A 858 32.13 -20.09 -51.35
C ALA A 858 31.10 -21.16 -51.75
N GLU A 859 29.88 -20.63 -51.90
CA GLU A 859 28.94 -20.83 -53.02
C GLU A 859 27.90 -21.97 -53.01
N SER A 860 26.68 -21.53 -52.72
CA SER A 860 25.45 -21.76 -53.49
C SER A 860 24.82 -23.16 -53.53
N SER A 861 23.66 -23.26 -52.89
CA SER A 861 22.40 -23.58 -53.58
C SER A 861 21.23 -23.42 -52.61
N ALA A 862 20.26 -22.61 -53.03
CA ALA A 862 19.07 -22.25 -52.29
C ALA A 862 18.13 -23.45 -52.10
N SER A 863 17.47 -23.51 -50.94
CA SER A 863 16.25 -24.28 -50.72
C SER A 863 15.33 -23.48 -49.78
N GLN A 864 14.47 -22.70 -50.43
CA GLN A 864 13.15 -22.17 -50.04
C GLN A 864 12.80 -22.10 -48.54
N VAL A 865 12.92 -20.89 -47.99
CA VAL A 865 12.18 -20.43 -46.79
C VAL A 865 10.93 -19.68 -47.28
N PRO A 866 9.75 -19.78 -46.63
CA PRO A 866 8.53 -19.14 -47.11
C PRO A 866 8.68 -17.62 -47.07
N THR A 867 8.68 -17.00 -48.26
CA THR A 867 8.51 -15.55 -48.43
C THR A 867 7.08 -15.18 -48.10
N TYR A 868 6.87 -14.54 -46.95
CA TYR A 868 5.65 -13.76 -46.72
C TYR A 868 5.78 -12.44 -47.46
N ASN A 869 5.01 -12.29 -48.54
CA ASN A 869 4.84 -11.03 -49.25
C ASN A 869 4.08 -10.05 -48.34
N TRP A 870 4.70 -8.90 -48.02
CA TRP A 870 4.02 -7.72 -47.51
C TRP A 870 3.11 -7.14 -48.61
N PRO A 871 1.79 -7.03 -48.41
CA PRO A 871 0.96 -6.16 -49.23
C PRO A 871 0.99 -4.73 -48.65
N GLU A 872 1.35 -3.78 -49.51
CA GLU A 872 1.14 -2.32 -49.48
C GLU A 872 1.46 -1.52 -48.20
N GLN A 873 2.18 -0.41 -48.41
CA GLN A 873 2.82 0.44 -47.41
C GLN A 873 1.92 0.69 -46.18
N PRO A 874 2.34 0.32 -44.95
CA PRO A 874 1.73 0.93 -43.78
C PRO A 874 1.98 2.44 -43.88
N ASP A 875 0.99 3.28 -43.63
CA ASP A 875 1.21 4.72 -43.42
C ASP A 875 2.18 4.88 -42.26
N ILE A 876 3.47 4.97 -42.61
CA ILE A 876 4.59 5.13 -41.70
C ILE A 876 4.45 6.57 -41.18
N PRO A 877 4.28 6.79 -39.86
CA PRO A 877 4.28 8.14 -39.33
C PRO A 877 5.61 8.79 -39.72
N SER A 878 5.58 9.78 -40.60
CA SER A 878 6.79 10.54 -40.86
C SER A 878 7.09 11.34 -39.60
N PHE A 879 8.36 11.52 -39.28
CA PHE A 879 8.78 12.38 -38.18
C PHE A 879 8.26 13.83 -38.32
N ARG A 880 7.72 14.19 -39.50
CA ARG A 880 7.06 15.47 -39.79
C ARG A 880 5.56 15.50 -39.40
N ASP A 881 4.92 14.37 -39.19
CA ASP A 881 3.50 14.29 -38.80
C ASP A 881 3.30 14.54 -37.29
N ILE A 882 4.38 14.47 -36.50
CA ILE A 882 4.43 14.97 -35.12
C ILE A 882 4.85 16.46 -35.17
N ALA A 883 4.08 17.27 -35.89
CA ALA A 883 4.25 18.72 -35.91
C ALA A 883 3.35 19.33 -34.83
N PHE A 884 3.93 19.52 -33.65
CA PHE A 884 3.35 20.31 -32.57
C PHE A 884 3.37 21.81 -32.93
N GLN A 885 2.58 22.24 -33.90
CA GLN A 885 2.30 23.66 -34.14
C GLN A 885 0.96 24.00 -33.48
N PHE A 886 1.05 24.58 -32.29
CA PHE A 886 -0.11 25.08 -31.54
C PHE A 886 -0.22 26.59 -31.72
N ASP A 887 -1.35 27.06 -32.22
CA ASP A 887 -1.77 28.45 -32.09
C ASP A 887 -3.11 28.43 -31.36
N LEU A 888 -3.12 28.84 -30.08
CA LEU A 888 -4.21 28.63 -29.12
C LEU A 888 -5.03 29.89 -28.84
N ASN A 889 -4.91 30.93 -29.67
CA ASN A 889 -5.60 32.20 -29.45
C ASN A 889 -7.14 32.14 -29.55
N ASP A 890 -7.75 31.00 -29.90
CA ASP A 890 -9.15 30.99 -30.34
C ASP A 890 -10.20 30.27 -29.48
N ASP A 891 -9.89 29.52 -28.40
CA ASP A 891 -11.01 29.06 -27.55
C ASP A 891 -10.65 28.53 -26.15
N THR A 892 -10.73 29.40 -25.13
CA THR A 892 -10.66 29.04 -23.71
C THR A 892 -11.95 28.41 -23.18
N ALA A 893 -13.09 28.61 -23.85
CA ALA A 893 -14.42 28.24 -23.33
C ALA A 893 -14.69 26.72 -23.37
N LEU A 894 -14.13 26.01 -24.34
CA LEU A 894 -14.27 24.55 -24.46
C LEU A 894 -13.49 23.80 -23.38
N TRP A 895 -12.39 24.38 -22.90
CA TRP A 895 -11.57 23.81 -21.86
C TRP A 895 -12.24 23.91 -20.50
N GLU A 896 -12.95 25.00 -20.18
CA GLU A 896 -13.71 25.15 -18.93
C GLU A 896 -14.75 24.03 -18.74
N GLY A 897 -15.53 23.71 -19.78
CA GLY A 897 -16.48 22.60 -19.73
C GLY A 897 -15.82 21.22 -19.61
N ALA A 898 -14.58 21.09 -20.08
CA ALA A 898 -13.77 19.90 -19.90
C ALA A 898 -13.22 19.79 -18.47
N LEU A 899 -12.87 20.85 -17.72
CA LEU A 899 -12.42 20.67 -16.32
C LEU A 899 -13.55 20.45 -15.32
N ASP A 900 -14.76 20.92 -15.61
CA ASP A 900 -15.92 20.64 -14.73
C ASP A 900 -16.40 19.18 -14.87
N GLN A 901 -16.00 18.47 -15.94
CA GLN A 901 -16.32 17.06 -16.21
C GLN A 901 -15.12 16.11 -16.13
N ILE A 902 -13.94 16.58 -16.50
CA ILE A 902 -12.68 15.88 -16.33
C ILE A 902 -12.15 16.29 -14.97
N ASP A 903 -12.23 15.36 -14.04
CA ASP A 903 -11.36 15.34 -12.87
C ASP A 903 -9.91 15.19 -13.41
N ILE A 904 -9.33 16.32 -13.83
CA ILE A 904 -7.89 16.43 -14.12
C ILE A 904 -7.12 16.31 -12.81
N ASP A 905 -7.83 16.33 -11.68
CA ASP A 905 -7.33 15.82 -10.44
C ASP A 905 -7.34 14.29 -10.45
N MET A 906 -6.12 13.80 -10.37
CA MET A 906 -5.83 12.43 -9.98
C MET A 906 -5.70 12.31 -8.45
N ASP A 907 -6.23 13.32 -7.73
CA ASP A 907 -6.55 13.35 -6.32
C ASP A 907 -7.74 14.34 -6.09
N THR A 908 -8.95 13.84 -5.79
CA THR A 908 -10.16 14.58 -5.29
C THR A 908 -10.81 15.58 -6.28
N ASP A 909 -12.08 15.53 -6.71
CA ASP A 909 -13.37 15.11 -6.13
C ASP A 909 -14.47 15.23 -7.25
N TRP A 910 -15.07 14.13 -7.73
CA TRP A 910 -16.22 14.15 -8.65
C TRP A 910 -17.54 13.61 -8.04
N ILE A 911 -17.86 13.94 -6.79
CA ILE A 911 -19.20 13.62 -6.22
C ILE A 911 -19.96 14.84 -5.65
N GLU A 912 -19.43 16.06 -5.68
CA GLU A 912 -20.19 17.23 -5.19
C GLU A 912 -21.06 17.97 -6.22
N ASN A 913 -20.89 17.77 -7.54
CA ASN A 913 -21.59 18.60 -8.53
C ASN A 913 -22.62 17.92 -9.47
N THR A 914 -22.81 16.60 -9.43
CA THR A 914 -23.80 15.93 -10.32
C THR A 914 -25.10 15.50 -9.62
N LEU A 915 -25.28 15.83 -8.33
CA LEU A 915 -26.55 15.58 -7.60
C LEU A 915 -27.31 16.88 -7.21
N LYS A 916 -27.08 17.97 -7.93
CA LYS A 916 -27.92 19.19 -7.89
C LYS A 916 -28.53 19.60 -9.23
N ARG A 917 -28.64 18.68 -10.20
CA ARG A 917 -29.54 18.84 -11.35
C ARG A 917 -30.35 17.59 -11.60
#